data_AF-A0A4Q8TXJ1-F1
#
_entry.id   AF-A0A4Q8TXJ1-F1
#
_cell.length_a   1.000
_cell.length_b   1.000
_cell.length_c   1.000
_cell.angle_alpha   90.00
_cell.angle_beta   90.00
_cell.angle_gamma   90.00
#
_symmetry.space_group_name_H-M   'P 1'
#
loop_
_entity.id
_entity.type
_entity.pdbx_description
1 polymer ?
#
loop_
_entity_poly.entity_id
_entity_poly.type
_entity_poly.pdbx_seq_one_letter_code
_entity_poly.pdbx_strand_id
1 'polypeptide(L)'
;MILINREALENAQTDLETIENVVNSTSSSVNTRLGGSIKTLHKVINDLANSDVGAPAVLAAKNQPIIQLMNISGSNAYTCDAPNYHSQYANNQIYLFVPTQTNSGANPTLSIGGLSPLPFRHIDGALCSAGDLRAGRFYVIRVSGSADRFQIVSGYTIPNTPLNEKSQVPASTEFVHELLKTPTTQLRNVTGTNSIVATTFAPYTNYATGDMFMIAAESTNTGPVTLNINNLGNLPITDYDGDPLLPGDFVQNRFYFVRVTNNSEFRIIFRGVNPRKVLHDSKFTGESECELAGPNSFNQVANAHFVSEKISDVESALASSSIQKNIISRSINSIEGASSFTGSLALSKSSYNNIDAYKLSINAGQVGGKYLAINKSNHPELFSSERISMSVLFLFYTYANGNDRSRILLQQINEGAEITSARQEYSMGNEGIDRQFRLKFANIPLNQNCDEIRIFFDFINGEGSEQRDVYFRELYLGAGPNAAYKPQGGLGDEQLETIGDKISNNTVTQIDSLHTNILNPWEFPDKGSQHTIETASDGTPLLVCSASASASDFMRWDRSLIKGNSFNGGFTLYATSIVSGRVLFRQFDEGGTEIRDLSDGNGDYRYEWDIPGAVESANPQTMNIFDLPIAPTCKTMSMWVASGSSGDMKVGRPWISSSAKKFTPYAPTILKLGKRIEITPGGMTASQAVGEGASTIIVNDGVYTAAELTLDGDNFMGVDIIAKPGTMPKVRGGDPITGFNAVGGLTNVYSASCQTQPGMYDANNPKGFVFCFGLPYSEIQLGDRHPAHHGRSHRLPHFPLFAGPTTVNELESATQPSWYYDATAKVLYVNSVPGVDPLSMTIYVPKGYGLSNGSRRNNVGIEGLTYEFMGLKFDNMGKSQIEGVNVIGSPIDGLSVDKVNLIDRYCSVVGSSNDNWNGHGTYGDTPGRQDGFASIDYFSSSYEPYSAWAWDDGRSLHERGRGRVDGGLMEFNGSTGCAPAGGAEESYYNLEVRSCGWDVPEQGGIAVVNAVSDDGTGCIVNCHNVIVRDCQHGFAVASPFSSHRLNLFNTKSFGCSVAGIHAAENSVVNAHNHYDYGSAAAKAGTGTINVNNGTLVS
;
A
#
# COMPACT_ATOMS: atom_id res chain seq x y z
N MET A 1 17.31 0.13 -23.20
CA MET A 1 17.99 -0.25 -24.46
C MET A 1 17.55 -1.66 -24.80
N ILE A 2 16.64 -1.74 -25.77
CA ILE A 2 15.88 -2.93 -26.14
C ILE A 2 16.82 -3.90 -26.89
N LEU A 3 16.89 -5.15 -26.44
CA LEU A 3 17.53 -6.25 -27.18
C LEU A 3 16.67 -6.52 -28.43
N ILE A 4 17.15 -6.16 -29.62
CA ILE A 4 16.55 -6.63 -30.87
C ILE A 4 17.26 -7.93 -31.25
N ASN A 5 16.51 -9.02 -31.35
CA ASN A 5 17.01 -10.31 -31.85
C ASN A 5 17.60 -10.10 -33.25
N ARG A 6 18.81 -10.61 -33.50
CA ARG A 6 19.47 -10.56 -34.82
C ARG A 6 18.58 -11.14 -35.91
N GLU A 7 17.82 -12.18 -35.58
CA GLU A 7 16.82 -12.79 -36.47
C GLU A 7 15.68 -11.81 -36.83
N ALA A 8 15.26 -10.96 -35.88
CA ALA A 8 14.28 -9.92 -36.15
C ALA A 8 14.83 -8.81 -37.04
N LEU A 9 16.15 -8.54 -36.97
CA LEU A 9 16.81 -7.58 -37.86
C LEU A 9 16.94 -8.12 -39.29
N GLU A 10 17.30 -9.40 -39.42
CA GLU A 10 17.40 -10.11 -40.71
C GLU A 10 16.03 -10.26 -41.39
N ASN A 11 14.98 -10.55 -40.61
CA ASN A 11 13.60 -10.58 -41.10
C ASN A 11 13.10 -9.18 -41.51
N ALA A 12 13.35 -8.15 -40.70
CA ALA A 12 12.98 -6.77 -41.04
C ALA A 12 13.68 -6.28 -42.32
N GLN A 13 14.91 -6.73 -42.57
CA GLN A 13 15.64 -6.41 -43.79
C GLN A 13 15.04 -7.12 -45.01
N THR A 14 14.66 -8.39 -44.87
CA THR A 14 13.96 -9.17 -45.92
C THR A 14 12.59 -8.57 -46.26
N ASP A 15 11.84 -8.14 -45.24
CA ASP A 15 10.54 -7.48 -45.42
C ASP A 15 10.70 -6.12 -46.11
N LEU A 16 11.75 -5.36 -45.77
CA LEU A 16 12.01 -4.07 -46.42
C LEU A 16 12.39 -4.23 -47.90
N GLU A 17 13.20 -5.23 -48.24
CA GLU A 17 13.54 -5.55 -49.64
C GLU A 17 12.30 -5.96 -50.43
N THR A 18 11.38 -6.69 -49.80
CA THR A 18 10.09 -7.06 -50.39
C THR A 18 9.22 -5.83 -50.65
N ILE A 19 9.13 -4.91 -49.68
CA ILE A 19 8.40 -3.64 -49.82
C ILE A 19 9.03 -2.75 -50.90
N GLU A 20 10.36 -2.69 -50.97
CA GLU A 20 11.08 -1.89 -51.98
C GLU A 20 10.81 -2.43 -53.40
N ASN A 21 10.78 -3.75 -53.58
CA ASN A 21 10.41 -4.37 -54.85
C ASN A 21 8.95 -4.06 -55.25
N VAL A 22 8.02 -4.07 -54.30
CA VAL A 22 6.62 -3.69 -54.54
C VAL A 22 6.52 -2.21 -54.92
N VAL A 23 7.18 -1.31 -54.18
CA VAL A 23 7.16 0.13 -54.46
C VAL A 23 7.79 0.45 -55.82
N ASN A 24 8.88 -0.23 -56.19
CA ASN A 24 9.51 -0.07 -57.49
C ASN A 24 8.65 -0.58 -58.66
N SER A 25 7.71 -1.49 -58.41
CA SER A 25 6.76 -1.99 -59.41
C SER A 25 5.51 -1.11 -59.59
N THR A 26 5.31 -0.09 -58.75
CA THR A 26 4.14 0.81 -58.79
C THR A 26 4.43 2.16 -59.50
N SER A 27 3.39 2.88 -59.89
CA SER A 27 3.48 4.08 -60.74
C SER A 27 4.36 5.20 -60.15
N SER A 28 4.94 6.03 -61.02
CA SER A 28 6.02 6.98 -60.71
C SER A 28 5.74 8.01 -59.61
N SER A 29 4.47 8.27 -59.30
CA SER A 29 4.06 9.21 -58.24
C SER A 29 4.12 8.61 -56.82
N VAL A 30 4.00 7.28 -56.69
CA VAL A 30 4.13 6.58 -55.40
C VAL A 30 5.60 6.41 -55.03
N ASN A 31 6.44 6.16 -56.04
CA ASN A 31 7.86 5.91 -55.88
C ASN A 31 8.62 7.14 -55.32
N THR A 32 8.17 8.36 -55.64
CA THR A 32 8.81 9.61 -55.15
C THR A 32 8.50 9.92 -53.67
N ARG A 33 7.36 9.48 -53.12
CA ARG A 33 7.01 9.72 -51.71
C ARG A 33 7.47 8.61 -50.77
N LEU A 34 7.45 7.35 -51.23
CA LEU A 34 7.84 6.21 -50.39
C LEU A 34 9.34 5.91 -50.48
N GLY A 35 10.00 6.16 -51.62
CA GLY A 35 11.43 5.86 -51.80
C GLY A 35 12.37 6.63 -50.85
N GLY A 36 11.99 7.84 -50.43
CA GLY A 36 12.77 8.61 -49.43
C GLY A 36 12.71 8.00 -48.02
N SER A 37 11.52 7.52 -47.63
CA SER A 37 11.29 6.89 -46.33
C SER A 37 11.94 5.51 -46.26
N ILE A 38 11.87 4.72 -47.35
CA ILE A 38 12.52 3.41 -47.45
C ILE A 38 14.05 3.55 -47.37
N LYS A 39 14.66 4.52 -48.07
CA LYS A 39 16.10 4.82 -47.96
C LYS A 39 16.53 5.23 -46.55
N THR A 40 15.67 5.95 -45.84
CA THR A 40 15.94 6.35 -44.45
C THR A 40 15.89 5.14 -43.52
N LEU A 41 14.95 4.23 -43.73
CA LEU A 41 14.86 2.96 -43.00
C LEU A 41 16.06 2.03 -43.30
N HIS A 42 16.47 1.88 -44.56
CA HIS A 42 17.69 1.15 -44.92
C HIS A 42 18.93 1.71 -44.22
N LYS A 43 19.04 3.03 -44.14
CA LYS A 43 20.15 3.67 -43.43
C LYS A 43 20.11 3.36 -41.94
N VAL A 44 18.95 3.44 -41.29
CA VAL A 44 18.82 3.14 -39.85
C VAL A 44 19.14 1.67 -39.54
N ILE A 45 18.65 0.73 -40.36
CA ILE A 45 18.93 -0.70 -40.19
C ILE A 45 20.41 -1.00 -40.41
N ASN A 46 21.03 -0.42 -41.44
CA ASN A 46 22.46 -0.58 -41.70
C ASN A 46 23.34 0.12 -40.65
N ASP A 47 22.94 1.26 -40.12
CA ASP A 47 23.66 1.95 -39.03
C ASP A 47 23.58 1.13 -37.72
N LEU A 48 22.46 0.43 -37.48
CA LEU A 48 22.30 -0.52 -36.38
C LEU A 48 23.16 -1.79 -36.58
N ALA A 49 23.14 -2.36 -37.79
CA ALA A 49 23.89 -3.57 -38.13
C ALA A 49 25.41 -3.36 -38.18
N ASN A 50 25.86 -2.17 -38.60
CA ASN A 50 27.29 -1.80 -38.72
C ASN A 50 27.81 -0.98 -37.53
N SER A 51 27.03 -0.83 -36.45
CA SER A 51 27.54 -0.21 -35.23
C SER A 51 28.56 -1.15 -34.56
N ASP A 52 29.82 -0.98 -34.94
CA ASP A 52 31.02 -1.73 -34.52
C ASP A 52 31.37 -1.62 -33.01
N VAL A 53 30.38 -1.31 -32.16
CA VAL A 53 30.53 -1.35 -30.70
C VAL A 53 30.18 -2.77 -30.25
N GLY A 54 31.16 -3.66 -30.35
CA GLY A 54 31.01 -5.10 -30.08
C GLY A 54 30.08 -5.43 -28.91
N ALA A 55 28.90 -5.97 -29.24
CA ALA A 55 27.92 -6.48 -28.30
C ALA A 55 28.46 -7.46 -27.24
N PRO A 56 29.51 -8.28 -27.49
CA PRO A 56 30.09 -9.13 -26.44
C PRO A 56 30.79 -8.34 -25.32
N ALA A 57 31.41 -7.19 -25.63
CA ALA A 57 32.17 -6.40 -24.65
C ALA A 57 31.27 -5.55 -23.74
N VAL A 58 30.09 -5.15 -24.22
CA VAL A 58 29.11 -4.38 -23.44
C VAL A 58 28.28 -5.28 -22.54
N LEU A 59 27.98 -6.52 -22.96
CA LEU A 59 27.35 -7.51 -22.08
C LEU A 59 28.29 -7.94 -20.94
N ALA A 60 29.59 -8.07 -21.20
CA ALA A 60 30.58 -8.40 -20.18
C ALA A 60 30.70 -7.31 -19.10
N ALA A 61 30.51 -6.03 -19.44
CA ALA A 61 30.65 -4.90 -18.50
C ALA A 61 29.41 -4.67 -17.60
N LYS A 62 28.22 -5.13 -17.99
CA LYS A 62 26.97 -4.88 -17.25
C LYS A 62 26.75 -5.77 -16.02
N ASN A 63 27.46 -6.90 -15.96
CA ASN A 63 27.40 -7.86 -14.84
C ASN A 63 28.70 -7.91 -14.02
N GLN A 64 29.64 -6.97 -14.22
CA GLN A 64 30.82 -6.94 -13.36
C GLN A 64 30.47 -6.34 -11.99
N PRO A 65 30.71 -7.05 -10.88
CA PRO A 65 30.50 -6.49 -9.55
C PRO A 65 31.37 -5.25 -9.36
N ILE A 66 30.87 -4.24 -8.63
CA ILE A 66 31.73 -3.15 -8.14
C ILE A 66 32.69 -3.76 -7.12
N ILE A 67 33.99 -3.72 -7.40
CA ILE A 67 35.00 -4.29 -6.52
C ILE A 67 35.48 -3.22 -5.54
N GLN A 68 35.26 -3.44 -4.24
CA GLN A 68 35.85 -2.59 -3.21
C GLN A 68 37.32 -2.94 -3.00
N LEU A 69 38.19 -1.93 -3.09
CA LEU A 69 39.62 -2.10 -2.85
C LEU A 69 39.94 -1.94 -1.37
N MET A 70 40.81 -2.82 -0.86
CA MET A 70 41.24 -2.85 0.53
C MET A 70 42.78 -2.74 0.62
N ASN A 71 43.30 -2.40 1.80
CA ASN A 71 44.74 -2.31 2.07
C ASN A 71 45.49 -1.36 1.10
N ILE A 72 44.87 -0.22 0.78
CA ILE A 72 45.44 0.77 -0.12
C ILE A 72 46.61 1.49 0.57
N SER A 73 47.79 1.55 -0.06
CA SER A 73 48.96 2.29 0.43
C SER A 73 49.59 3.13 -0.69
N GLY A 74 50.36 4.17 -0.32
CA GLY A 74 51.09 5.05 -1.25
C GLY A 74 50.46 6.44 -1.41
N SER A 75 51.17 7.34 -2.11
CA SER A 75 50.72 8.73 -2.38
C SER A 75 50.70 9.06 -3.87
N ASN A 76 51.63 8.57 -4.68
CA ASN A 76 51.59 8.74 -6.16
C ASN A 76 51.66 7.41 -6.93
N ALA A 77 52.07 6.34 -6.26
CA ALA A 77 52.01 4.98 -6.75
C ALA A 77 51.22 4.18 -5.71
N TYR A 78 49.90 4.17 -5.87
CA TYR A 78 49.01 3.44 -4.98
C TYR A 78 49.12 1.95 -5.25
N THR A 79 49.07 1.16 -4.20
CA THR A 79 48.99 -0.31 -4.27
C THR A 79 47.86 -0.78 -3.38
N CYS A 80 47.17 -1.86 -3.75
CA CYS A 80 46.14 -2.49 -2.92
C CYS A 80 46.07 -3.99 -3.21
N ASP A 81 45.43 -4.73 -2.33
CA ASP A 81 45.24 -6.16 -2.51
C ASP A 81 44.13 -6.45 -3.53
N ALA A 82 44.31 -7.49 -4.33
CA ALA A 82 43.26 -8.01 -5.20
C ALA A 82 42.32 -8.94 -4.41
N PRO A 83 41.01 -8.93 -4.68
CA PRO A 83 40.15 -10.07 -4.34
C PRO A 83 40.70 -11.36 -4.98
N ASN A 84 40.45 -12.52 -4.36
CA ASN A 84 40.99 -13.83 -4.78
C ASN A 84 40.69 -14.27 -6.22
N TYR A 85 39.81 -13.55 -6.93
CA TYR A 85 39.39 -13.80 -8.31
C TYR A 85 39.88 -12.73 -9.30
N HIS A 86 40.75 -11.81 -8.90
CA HIS A 86 41.17 -10.69 -9.73
C HIS A 86 42.62 -10.86 -10.26
N SER A 87 42.76 -11.43 -11.46
CA SER A 87 44.06 -11.75 -12.08
C SER A 87 44.44 -10.87 -13.28
N GLN A 88 43.56 -9.94 -13.70
CA GLN A 88 43.82 -8.96 -14.78
C GLN A 88 42.81 -7.81 -14.72
N TYR A 89 43.16 -6.65 -15.29
CA TYR A 89 42.19 -5.57 -15.47
C TYR A 89 41.23 -5.89 -16.62
N ALA A 90 39.94 -6.05 -16.29
CA ALA A 90 38.91 -6.14 -17.31
C ALA A 90 38.49 -4.73 -17.80
N ASN A 91 38.31 -4.59 -19.11
CA ASN A 91 37.80 -3.35 -19.71
C ASN A 91 36.48 -2.94 -19.05
N ASN A 92 36.36 -1.66 -18.68
CA ASN A 92 35.19 -1.09 -18.00
C ASN A 92 34.90 -1.64 -16.59
N GLN A 93 35.78 -2.44 -15.98
CA GLN A 93 35.63 -2.85 -14.59
C GLN A 93 35.59 -1.64 -13.66
N ILE A 94 34.63 -1.62 -12.74
CA ILE A 94 34.43 -0.54 -11.77
C ILE A 94 35.00 -0.97 -10.41
N TYR A 95 35.71 -0.04 -9.77
CA TYR A 95 36.24 -0.20 -8.42
C TYR A 95 35.84 0.96 -7.53
N LEU A 96 35.74 0.66 -6.24
CA LEU A 96 35.66 1.66 -5.19
C LEU A 96 37.05 1.82 -4.57
N PHE A 97 37.59 3.04 -4.66
CA PHE A 97 38.96 3.38 -4.27
C PHE A 97 38.97 4.48 -3.21
N VAL A 98 39.72 4.29 -2.13
CA VAL A 98 39.94 5.29 -1.07
C VAL A 98 41.45 5.44 -0.84
N PRO A 99 42.11 6.47 -1.38
CA PRO A 99 43.54 6.66 -1.19
C PRO A 99 43.83 6.93 0.29
N THR A 100 44.90 6.34 0.81
CA THR A 100 45.31 6.55 2.21
C THR A 100 46.17 7.79 2.41
N GLN A 101 46.74 8.34 1.34
CA GLN A 101 47.45 9.62 1.33
C GLN A 101 46.98 10.46 0.16
N THR A 102 47.11 11.79 0.25
CA THR A 102 46.83 12.68 -0.88
C THR A 102 47.95 12.60 -1.89
N ASN A 103 47.63 12.57 -3.19
CA ASN A 103 48.67 12.55 -4.21
C ASN A 103 49.41 13.89 -4.27
N SER A 104 50.74 13.85 -4.16
CA SER A 104 51.61 15.02 -4.15
C SER A 104 52.21 15.35 -5.52
N GLY A 105 52.12 14.42 -6.48
CA GLY A 105 52.61 14.57 -7.84
C GLY A 105 51.51 14.39 -8.88
N ALA A 106 51.77 14.88 -10.10
CA ALA A 106 50.90 14.64 -11.24
C ALA A 106 50.95 13.18 -11.69
N ASN A 107 49.88 12.72 -12.34
CA ASN A 107 49.75 11.39 -12.93
C ASN A 107 49.97 10.22 -11.92
N PRO A 108 49.21 10.18 -10.80
CA PRO A 108 49.27 9.05 -9.89
C PRO A 108 48.85 7.75 -10.58
N THR A 109 49.35 6.62 -10.07
CA THR A 109 49.05 5.27 -10.58
C THR A 109 48.46 4.40 -9.47
N LEU A 110 47.73 3.35 -9.85
CA LEU A 110 47.23 2.31 -8.95
C LEU A 110 47.59 0.92 -9.49
N SER A 111 48.12 0.06 -8.63
CA SER A 111 48.30 -1.37 -8.85
C SER A 111 47.37 -2.16 -7.92
N ILE A 112 46.62 -3.11 -8.47
CA ILE A 112 45.68 -3.96 -7.72
C ILE A 112 46.21 -5.39 -7.74
N GLY A 113 46.51 -5.98 -6.58
CA GLY A 113 46.96 -7.37 -6.46
C GLY A 113 48.27 -7.69 -7.17
N GLY A 114 49.18 -6.72 -7.31
CA GLY A 114 50.43 -6.91 -8.03
C GLY A 114 50.33 -6.85 -9.57
N LEU A 115 49.16 -6.52 -10.12
CA LEU A 115 49.02 -6.21 -11.55
C LEU A 115 49.80 -4.94 -11.93
N SER A 116 50.17 -4.80 -13.21
CA SER A 116 50.89 -3.62 -13.70
C SER A 116 50.18 -2.31 -13.28
N PRO A 117 50.90 -1.27 -12.82
CA PRO A 117 50.26 -0.03 -12.43
C PRO A 117 49.57 0.65 -13.61
N LEU A 118 48.31 1.08 -13.42
CA LEU A 118 47.60 1.93 -14.38
C LEU A 118 47.51 3.36 -13.88
N PRO A 119 47.69 4.37 -14.73
CA PRO A 119 47.57 5.77 -14.34
C PRO A 119 46.11 6.20 -14.16
N PHE A 120 45.87 7.16 -13.26
CA PHE A 120 44.57 7.83 -13.15
C PHE A 120 44.41 8.95 -14.18
N ARG A 121 43.20 9.07 -14.72
CA ARG A 121 42.73 10.20 -15.52
C ARG A 121 41.39 10.69 -14.98
N HIS A 122 41.14 11.97 -15.22
CA HIS A 122 39.78 12.51 -15.14
C HIS A 122 38.86 11.84 -16.18
N ILE A 123 37.56 11.99 -16.01
CA ILE A 123 36.57 11.36 -16.90
C ILE A 123 36.69 11.83 -18.36
N ASP A 124 37.20 13.04 -18.57
CA ASP A 124 37.50 13.64 -19.88
C ASP A 124 38.82 13.16 -20.50
N GLY A 125 39.60 12.35 -19.78
CA GLY A 125 40.90 11.86 -20.20
C GLY A 125 42.08 12.75 -19.83
N ALA A 126 41.88 13.88 -19.13
CA ALA A 126 42.97 14.72 -18.66
C ALA A 126 43.81 14.03 -17.57
N LEU A 127 45.08 14.43 -17.46
CA LEU A 127 45.98 13.98 -16.38
C LEU A 127 45.45 14.45 -15.02
N CYS A 128 45.50 13.59 -14.01
CA CYS A 128 45.30 14.04 -12.64
C CYS A 128 46.52 14.85 -12.17
N SER A 129 46.25 15.99 -11.53
CA SER A 129 47.22 16.89 -10.90
C SER A 129 47.46 16.51 -9.44
N ALA A 130 48.46 17.11 -8.80
CA ALA A 130 48.66 16.96 -7.35
C ALA A 130 47.41 17.45 -6.59
N GLY A 131 46.92 16.66 -5.64
CA GLY A 131 45.75 16.96 -4.83
C GLY A 131 44.40 16.44 -5.35
N ASP A 132 44.36 15.86 -6.56
CA ASP A 132 43.13 15.34 -7.16
C ASP A 132 42.60 14.08 -6.47
N LEU A 133 43.52 13.25 -5.94
CA LEU A 133 43.25 12.08 -5.11
C LEU A 133 43.58 12.44 -3.65
N ARG A 134 42.57 12.77 -2.85
CA ARG A 134 42.72 13.21 -1.45
C ARG A 134 42.54 12.05 -0.48
N ALA A 135 43.42 11.95 0.51
CA ALA A 135 43.37 10.91 1.54
C ALA A 135 41.96 10.79 2.17
N GLY A 136 41.44 9.57 2.28
CA GLY A 136 40.14 9.28 2.91
C GLY A 136 38.91 9.61 2.04
N ARG A 137 39.09 10.13 0.82
CA ARG A 137 37.99 10.40 -0.11
C ARG A 137 37.66 9.16 -0.95
N PHE A 138 36.39 8.85 -1.13
CA PHE A 138 35.93 7.78 -2.01
C PHE A 138 35.99 8.21 -3.46
N TYR A 139 36.47 7.32 -4.32
CA TYR A 139 36.44 7.48 -5.74
C TYR A 139 35.82 6.24 -6.37
N VAL A 140 34.84 6.45 -7.25
CA VAL A 140 34.41 5.41 -8.18
C VAL A 140 35.31 5.52 -9.40
N ILE A 141 36.12 4.51 -9.64
CA ILE A 141 37.06 4.48 -10.77
C ILE A 141 36.71 3.34 -11.71
N ARG A 142 36.92 3.56 -13.01
CA ARG A 142 36.64 2.59 -14.06
C ARG A 142 37.89 2.34 -14.89
N VAL A 143 38.23 1.09 -15.14
CA VAL A 143 39.27 0.74 -16.13
C VAL A 143 38.79 1.19 -17.50
N SER A 144 39.61 1.93 -18.25
CA SER A 144 39.26 2.38 -19.60
C SER A 144 38.88 1.21 -20.51
N GLY A 145 38.17 1.49 -21.62
CA GLY A 145 37.84 0.47 -22.62
C GLY A 145 39.07 -0.18 -23.29
N SER A 146 40.28 0.35 -23.07
CA SER A 146 41.57 -0.14 -23.55
C SER A 146 42.44 -0.76 -22.44
N ALA A 147 41.94 -0.86 -21.21
CA ALA A 147 42.66 -1.36 -20.02
C ALA A 147 44.03 -0.73 -19.75
N ASP A 148 44.24 0.51 -20.18
CA ASP A 148 45.51 1.23 -20.09
C ASP A 148 45.53 2.35 -19.03
N ARG A 149 44.41 2.61 -18.36
CA ARG A 149 44.23 3.66 -17.33
C ARG A 149 42.99 3.45 -16.48
N PHE A 150 42.95 4.08 -15.31
CA PHE A 150 41.74 4.29 -14.52
C PHE A 150 41.14 5.67 -14.83
N GLN A 151 39.83 5.72 -15.09
CA GLN A 151 39.06 6.96 -15.21
C GLN A 151 38.29 7.20 -13.90
N ILE A 152 38.44 8.38 -13.31
CA ILE A 152 37.66 8.80 -12.14
C ILE A 152 36.24 9.13 -12.62
N VAL A 153 35.26 8.33 -12.21
CA VAL A 153 33.85 8.49 -12.57
C VAL A 153 33.14 9.41 -11.59
N SER A 154 33.47 9.33 -10.29
CA SER A 154 32.92 10.18 -9.23
C SER A 154 33.87 10.22 -8.02
N GLY A 155 33.82 11.28 -7.21
CA GLY A 155 34.57 11.43 -5.96
C GLY A 155 33.71 11.97 -4.80
N TYR A 156 33.54 11.22 -3.72
CA TYR A 156 32.67 11.51 -2.57
C TYR A 156 33.47 11.50 -1.24
N THR A 157 33.28 12.47 -0.33
CA THR A 157 34.02 12.55 0.94
C THR A 157 33.16 12.07 2.11
N ILE A 158 33.66 11.15 2.96
CA ILE A 158 33.02 10.85 4.25
C ILE A 158 33.61 11.81 5.31
N PRO A 159 32.79 12.41 6.20
CA PRO A 159 33.29 13.32 7.22
C PRO A 159 34.22 12.60 8.21
N ASN A 160 35.51 12.96 8.19
CA ASN A 160 36.44 12.63 9.27
C ASN A 160 36.14 13.52 10.48
N THR A 161 35.23 13.08 11.35
CA THR A 161 35.28 13.51 12.75
C THR A 161 36.22 12.57 13.51
N PRO A 162 37.08 13.07 14.42
CA PRO A 162 37.97 12.21 15.21
C PRO A 162 37.14 11.17 15.97
N LEU A 163 37.44 9.89 15.70
CA LEU A 163 36.80 8.75 16.35
C LEU A 163 37.22 8.70 17.82
N ASN A 164 36.30 9.06 18.71
CA ASN A 164 36.40 8.68 20.12
C ASN A 164 35.95 7.22 20.24
N GLU A 165 36.83 6.37 20.78
CA GLU A 165 36.86 4.89 20.74
C GLU A 165 35.65 4.06 21.23
N LYS A 166 34.40 4.57 21.35
CA LYS A 166 33.33 3.77 22.01
C LYS A 166 31.93 3.70 21.40
N SER A 167 31.71 3.98 20.11
CA SER A 167 30.42 3.63 19.50
C SER A 167 30.55 3.15 18.06
N GLN A 168 30.36 1.85 17.85
CA GLN A 168 30.26 1.24 16.53
C GLN A 168 28.79 1.29 16.05
N VAL A 169 28.45 2.34 15.30
CA VAL A 169 27.33 2.33 14.35
C VAL A 169 27.82 3.02 13.08
N PRO A 170 27.61 2.46 11.87
CA PRO A 170 28.14 3.04 10.63
C PRO A 170 27.42 4.35 10.27
N ALA A 171 28.19 5.44 10.15
CA ALA A 171 27.72 6.79 9.83
C ALA A 171 26.98 6.94 8.48
N SER A 172 26.90 5.88 7.65
CA SER A 172 26.16 5.90 6.38
C SER A 172 24.65 5.91 6.58
N THR A 173 24.14 5.37 7.70
CA THR A 173 22.69 5.32 7.96
C THR A 173 22.16 6.64 8.50
N GLU A 174 22.91 7.36 9.33
CA GLU A 174 22.47 8.65 9.89
C GLU A 174 22.34 9.75 8.84
N PHE A 175 23.24 9.82 7.86
CA PHE A 175 23.16 10.84 6.79
C PHE A 175 21.93 10.65 5.89
N VAL A 176 21.64 9.41 5.47
CA VAL A 176 20.43 9.08 4.70
C VAL A 176 19.17 9.32 5.54
N HIS A 177 19.24 9.01 6.84
CA HIS A 177 18.14 9.20 7.77
C HIS A 177 17.86 10.69 8.08
N GLU A 178 18.88 11.55 8.07
CA GLU A 178 18.74 13.01 8.23
C GLU A 178 18.21 13.66 6.93
N LEU A 179 18.64 13.17 5.75
CA LEU A 179 18.14 13.60 4.44
C LEU A 179 16.65 13.27 4.26
N LEU A 180 16.18 12.16 4.82
CA LEU A 180 14.77 11.73 4.76
C LEU A 180 13.87 12.42 5.81
N LYS A 181 14.43 13.01 6.87
CA LYS A 181 13.65 13.63 7.96
C LYS A 181 13.43 15.13 7.80
N THR A 182 14.32 15.82 7.09
CA THR A 182 14.27 17.29 6.99
C THR A 182 13.46 17.69 5.76
N PRO A 183 12.33 18.41 5.91
CA PRO A 183 11.54 18.86 4.76
C PRO A 183 12.40 19.70 3.82
N THR A 184 12.56 19.26 2.57
CA THR A 184 13.33 20.00 1.57
C THR A 184 12.43 21.00 0.87
N THR A 185 12.83 22.27 0.86
CA THR A 185 12.08 23.32 0.15
C THR A 185 12.63 23.48 -1.27
N GLN A 186 11.78 23.28 -2.29
CA GLN A 186 12.17 23.52 -3.67
C GLN A 186 12.17 25.02 -3.99
N LEU A 187 13.27 25.49 -4.58
CA LEU A 187 13.41 26.86 -5.06
C LEU A 187 12.86 27.01 -6.49
N ARG A 188 12.26 28.17 -6.77
CA ARG A 188 11.74 28.57 -8.08
C ARG A 188 12.22 29.97 -8.45
N ASN A 189 12.06 30.36 -9.71
CA ASN A 189 12.57 31.63 -10.26
C ASN A 189 14.07 31.82 -9.96
N VAL A 190 14.84 30.73 -10.06
CA VAL A 190 16.28 30.74 -9.82
C VAL A 190 16.94 31.47 -10.98
N THR A 191 17.58 32.61 -10.71
CA THR A 191 18.28 33.38 -11.73
C THR A 191 19.69 33.78 -11.30
N GLY A 192 20.58 33.97 -12.28
CA GLY A 192 21.94 34.49 -12.06
C GLY A 192 23.06 33.47 -12.26
N THR A 193 24.32 33.96 -12.26
CA THR A 193 25.52 33.15 -12.49
C THR A 193 26.36 32.94 -11.23
N ASN A 194 26.78 34.02 -10.57
CA ASN A 194 27.54 33.98 -9.29
C ASN A 194 26.76 34.63 -8.13
N SER A 195 25.70 35.38 -8.43
CA SER A 195 24.77 35.94 -7.46
C SER A 195 23.39 35.42 -7.79
N ILE A 196 23.00 34.34 -7.13
CA ILE A 196 21.77 33.62 -7.41
C ILE A 196 20.63 34.22 -6.60
N VAL A 197 19.53 34.55 -7.27
CA VAL A 197 18.29 34.96 -6.61
C VAL A 197 17.25 33.88 -6.84
N ALA A 198 16.50 33.53 -5.80
CA ALA A 198 15.46 32.51 -5.87
C ALA A 198 14.28 32.84 -4.96
N THR A 199 13.17 32.14 -5.15
CA THR A 199 11.96 32.26 -4.31
C THR A 199 11.43 30.89 -3.90
N THR A 200 10.66 30.83 -2.82
CA THR A 200 9.95 29.62 -2.35
C THR A 200 8.46 29.67 -2.69
N PHE A 201 7.75 28.54 -2.55
CA PHE A 201 6.28 28.48 -2.70
C PHE A 201 5.55 29.06 -1.49
N ALA A 202 5.95 28.67 -0.28
CA ALA A 202 5.46 29.22 0.98
C ALA A 202 6.31 30.43 1.40
N PRO A 203 5.74 31.44 2.09
CA PRO A 203 6.51 32.56 2.62
C PRO A 203 7.58 32.04 3.58
N TYR A 204 8.84 32.20 3.20
CA TYR A 204 10.00 31.82 4.00
C TYR A 204 10.72 33.11 4.38
N THR A 205 10.87 33.35 5.69
CA THR A 205 11.10 34.70 6.26
C THR A 205 12.46 34.88 6.94
N ASN A 206 13.23 33.81 7.16
CA ASN A 206 14.55 33.85 7.77
C ASN A 206 15.31 32.55 7.50
N TYR A 207 16.64 32.63 7.39
CA TYR A 207 17.49 31.44 7.35
C TYR A 207 17.65 30.85 8.76
N ALA A 208 17.31 29.58 8.95
CA ALA A 208 17.63 28.83 10.15
C ALA A 208 18.61 27.70 9.84
N THR A 209 19.56 27.46 10.76
CA THR A 209 20.53 26.38 10.65
C THR A 209 19.81 25.04 10.55
N GLY A 210 20.16 24.26 9.52
CA GLY A 210 19.48 23.00 9.21
C GLY A 210 18.51 23.07 8.04
N ASP A 211 18.04 24.25 7.65
CA ASP A 211 17.11 24.38 6.54
C ASP A 211 17.73 23.88 5.23
N MET A 212 16.96 23.09 4.47
CA MET A 212 17.40 22.48 3.22
C MET A 212 16.64 23.00 2.02
N PHE A 213 17.38 23.28 0.95
CA PHE A 213 16.84 23.77 -0.31
C PHE A 213 17.33 22.94 -1.49
N MET A 214 16.44 22.71 -2.44
CA MET A 214 16.80 22.18 -3.75
C MET A 214 16.84 23.31 -4.78
N ILE A 215 17.99 23.46 -5.44
CA ILE A 215 18.25 24.51 -6.43
C ILE A 215 18.67 23.91 -7.78
N ALA A 216 18.07 24.38 -8.87
CA ALA A 216 18.53 24.10 -10.23
C ALA A 216 19.35 25.29 -10.73
N ALA A 217 20.63 25.09 -11.04
CA ALA A 217 21.49 26.17 -11.51
C ALA A 217 21.05 26.66 -12.90
N GLU A 218 20.73 27.94 -13.04
CA GLU A 218 20.38 28.53 -14.35
C GLU A 218 21.61 28.67 -15.26
N SER A 219 22.78 28.99 -14.68
CA SER A 219 24.04 29.21 -15.39
C SER A 219 25.19 28.51 -14.67
N THR A 220 26.23 28.15 -15.42
CA THR A 220 27.47 27.64 -14.84
C THR A 220 28.22 28.79 -14.19
N ASN A 221 28.57 28.66 -12.91
CA ASN A 221 29.30 29.71 -12.20
C ASN A 221 30.70 29.96 -12.79
N THR A 222 31.14 31.22 -12.74
CA THR A 222 32.48 31.65 -13.18
C THR A 222 33.37 32.09 -12.03
N GLY A 223 32.89 31.97 -10.79
CA GLY A 223 33.58 32.29 -9.54
C GLY A 223 32.75 31.88 -8.31
N PRO A 224 33.07 32.39 -7.12
CA PRO A 224 32.31 32.13 -5.90
C PRO A 224 30.82 32.47 -6.05
N VAL A 225 29.94 31.63 -5.50
CA VAL A 225 28.49 31.75 -5.66
C VAL A 225 27.85 32.25 -4.37
N THR A 226 26.83 33.08 -4.49
CA THR A 226 25.96 33.52 -3.38
C THR A 226 24.50 33.20 -3.72
N LEU A 227 23.66 33.00 -2.71
CA LEU A 227 22.23 32.73 -2.85
C LEU A 227 21.41 33.66 -1.96
N ASN A 228 20.38 34.27 -2.53
CA ASN A 228 19.37 35.06 -1.83
C ASN A 228 17.98 34.53 -2.14
N ILE A 229 17.26 34.12 -1.09
CA ILE A 229 15.94 33.51 -1.16
C ILE A 229 14.95 34.53 -0.61
N ASN A 230 13.93 34.90 -1.38
CA ASN A 230 12.89 35.86 -0.97
C ASN A 230 13.42 37.22 -0.46
N ASN A 231 14.56 37.70 -0.95
CA ASN A 231 15.21 38.94 -0.50
C ASN A 231 15.63 38.95 0.99
N LEU A 232 15.89 37.79 1.59
CA LEU A 232 16.34 37.67 2.98
C LEU A 232 17.81 38.06 3.21
N GLY A 233 18.59 38.16 2.14
CA GLY A 233 20.01 38.50 2.17
C GLY A 233 20.85 37.47 1.40
N ASN A 234 22.01 37.90 0.88
CA ASN A 234 22.93 37.00 0.20
C ASN A 234 23.77 36.21 1.23
N LEU A 235 23.72 34.89 1.16
CA LEU A 235 24.71 34.03 1.84
C LEU A 235 25.58 33.32 0.79
N PRO A 236 26.88 33.08 1.05
CA PRO A 236 27.73 32.31 0.14
C PRO A 236 27.22 30.86 0.03
N ILE A 237 27.32 30.29 -1.18
CA ILE A 237 27.27 28.84 -1.38
C ILE A 237 28.71 28.33 -1.33
N THR A 238 28.97 27.42 -0.41
CA THR A 238 30.24 26.71 -0.28
C THR A 238 30.09 25.25 -0.73
N ASP A 239 31.21 24.64 -1.10
CA ASP A 239 31.24 23.20 -1.33
C ASP A 239 31.04 22.43 -0.02
N TYR A 240 31.10 21.10 -0.09
CA TYR A 240 30.91 20.27 1.09
C TYR A 240 31.95 20.50 2.20
N ASP A 241 33.16 20.92 1.83
CA ASP A 241 34.28 21.16 2.75
C ASP A 241 34.18 22.55 3.42
N GLY A 242 33.28 23.41 2.93
CA GLY A 242 33.11 24.79 3.39
C GLY A 242 33.92 25.82 2.60
N ASP A 243 34.58 25.40 1.51
CA ASP A 243 35.34 26.29 0.65
C ASP A 243 34.42 27.00 -0.37
N PRO A 244 34.75 28.23 -0.81
CA PRO A 244 34.02 28.90 -1.89
C PRO A 244 34.07 28.08 -3.19
N LEU A 245 32.94 28.00 -3.91
CA LEU A 245 32.89 27.29 -5.19
C LEU A 245 33.86 27.88 -6.23
N LEU A 246 34.58 27.01 -6.93
CA LEU A 246 35.46 27.38 -8.04
C LEU A 246 34.66 27.50 -9.35
N PRO A 247 35.18 28.19 -10.39
CA PRO A 247 34.54 28.25 -11.69
C PRO A 247 34.22 26.84 -12.22
N GLY A 248 32.95 26.58 -12.57
CA GLY A 248 32.49 25.28 -13.06
C GLY A 248 31.94 24.30 -12.02
N ASP A 249 32.02 24.60 -10.72
CA ASP A 249 31.47 23.72 -9.68
C ASP A 249 29.94 23.69 -9.62
N PHE A 250 29.30 24.80 -10.01
CA PHE A 250 27.85 25.00 -10.03
C PHE A 250 27.35 25.04 -11.48
N VAL A 251 27.34 23.88 -12.14
CA VAL A 251 27.00 23.65 -13.56
C VAL A 251 25.53 23.91 -13.87
N GLN A 252 25.26 24.63 -14.96
CA GLN A 252 23.93 24.86 -15.53
C GLN A 252 23.09 23.57 -15.68
N ASN A 253 21.79 23.66 -15.38
CA ASN A 253 20.79 22.59 -15.44
C ASN A 253 21.09 21.38 -14.54
N ARG A 254 21.96 21.55 -13.54
CA ARG A 254 22.19 20.55 -12.49
C ARG A 254 21.45 20.95 -11.22
N PHE A 255 20.91 19.95 -10.54
CA PHE A 255 20.27 20.12 -9.23
C PHE A 255 21.31 20.00 -8.11
N TYR A 256 21.20 20.88 -7.13
CA TYR A 256 22.00 20.85 -5.91
C TYR A 256 21.07 20.89 -4.71
N PHE A 257 21.44 20.14 -3.67
CA PHE A 257 20.83 20.29 -2.35
C PHE A 257 21.80 21.10 -1.50
N VAL A 258 21.31 22.19 -0.94
CA VAL A 258 22.07 23.07 -0.07
C VAL A 258 21.44 23.13 1.31
N ARG A 259 22.26 23.12 2.35
CA ARG A 259 21.85 23.25 3.76
C ARG A 259 22.35 24.56 4.33
N VAL A 260 21.52 25.29 5.05
CA VAL A 260 21.99 26.46 5.82
C VAL A 260 22.84 25.96 6.99
N THR A 261 24.08 26.44 7.07
CA THR A 261 24.98 26.14 8.19
C THR A 261 25.36 27.43 8.93
N ASN A 262 25.27 27.38 10.27
CA ASN A 262 25.59 28.49 11.19
C ASN A 262 24.89 29.83 10.88
N ASN A 263 23.74 29.80 10.19
CA ASN A 263 23.01 30.97 9.69
C ASN A 263 23.82 31.92 8.78
N SER A 264 24.99 31.51 8.29
CA SER A 264 25.92 32.39 7.57
C SER A 264 26.34 31.90 6.19
N GLU A 265 26.05 30.64 5.83
CA GLU A 265 26.38 30.07 4.51
C GLU A 265 25.42 28.93 4.11
N PHE A 266 25.37 28.65 2.81
CA PHE A 266 24.73 27.47 2.23
C PHE A 266 25.79 26.44 1.85
N ARG A 267 25.73 25.24 2.42
CA ARG A 267 26.67 24.16 2.11
C ARG A 267 26.05 23.16 1.14
N ILE A 268 26.72 22.84 0.03
CA ILE A 268 26.27 21.79 -0.89
C ILE A 268 26.41 20.43 -0.20
N ILE A 269 25.30 19.75 0.03
CA ILE A 269 25.25 18.39 0.62
C ILE A 269 25.05 17.29 -0.43
N PHE A 270 24.54 17.63 -1.62
CA PHE A 270 24.37 16.70 -2.73
C PHE A 270 24.42 17.40 -4.09
N ARG A 271 25.08 16.77 -5.07
CA ARG A 271 25.13 17.19 -6.48
C ARG A 271 24.37 16.16 -7.33
N GLY A 272 23.20 16.50 -7.83
CA GLY A 272 22.38 15.61 -8.67
C GLY A 272 22.96 15.42 -10.08
N VAL A 273 22.59 14.34 -10.76
CA VAL A 273 22.85 14.16 -12.20
C VAL A 273 21.74 14.84 -13.03
N ASN A 274 22.10 15.32 -14.22
CA ASN A 274 21.21 16.10 -15.10
C ASN A 274 20.03 15.22 -15.60
N PRO A 275 18.75 15.54 -15.29
CA PRO A 275 17.62 14.65 -15.58
C PRO A 275 17.21 14.61 -17.06
N ARG A 276 17.74 15.49 -17.93
CA ARG A 276 17.34 15.57 -19.34
C ARG A 276 17.74 14.37 -20.21
N LYS A 277 18.42 13.36 -19.66
CA LYS A 277 18.83 12.14 -20.37
C LYS A 277 18.13 10.86 -19.90
N VAL A 278 17.21 10.93 -18.92
CA VAL A 278 16.63 9.72 -18.28
C VAL A 278 15.12 9.60 -18.47
N LEU A 279 14.40 10.63 -18.92
CA LEU A 279 12.92 10.66 -18.86
C LEU A 279 12.16 10.60 -20.20
N HIS A 280 12.79 10.23 -21.32
CA HIS A 280 12.08 10.13 -22.61
C HIS A 280 11.98 8.73 -23.23
N ASP A 281 12.46 7.68 -22.57
CA ASP A 281 12.63 6.36 -23.21
C ASP A 281 11.89 5.19 -22.51
N SER A 282 10.70 5.45 -21.96
CA SER A 282 9.83 4.37 -21.48
C SER A 282 8.34 4.73 -21.56
N LYS A 283 7.75 4.61 -22.75
CA LYS A 283 6.33 4.28 -22.87
C LYS A 283 6.20 2.77 -23.03
N PHE A 284 5.82 2.10 -21.94
CA PHE A 284 5.29 0.75 -21.98
C PHE A 284 3.84 0.82 -22.47
N THR A 285 3.59 0.36 -23.70
CA THR A 285 2.29 -0.15 -24.12
C THR A 285 2.55 -1.45 -24.84
N GLY A 286 2.20 -2.56 -24.19
CA GLY A 286 2.26 -3.91 -24.73
C GLY A 286 1.10 -4.70 -24.16
N GLU A 287 -0.11 -4.36 -24.59
CA GLU A 287 -1.22 -5.31 -24.65
C GLU A 287 -1.05 -6.08 -25.96
N SER A 288 -0.88 -7.40 -25.86
CA SER A 288 -0.93 -8.32 -26.99
C SER A 288 -2.33 -8.94 -27.07
N GLU A 289 -3.02 -8.59 -28.16
CA GLU A 289 -3.88 -9.45 -28.99
C GLU A 289 -5.03 -10.24 -28.33
N CYS A 290 -6.26 -9.80 -28.61
CA CYS A 290 -7.38 -10.70 -28.89
C CYS A 290 -8.00 -10.27 -30.23
N GLU A 291 -7.69 -11.02 -31.30
CA GLU A 291 -8.41 -10.95 -32.57
C GLU A 291 -9.87 -11.40 -32.37
N LEU A 292 -10.84 -10.53 -32.63
CA LEU A 292 -12.18 -10.92 -33.08
C LEU A 292 -12.80 -9.83 -33.99
N ALA A 293 -12.73 -10.10 -35.29
CA ALA A 293 -13.63 -9.74 -36.41
C ALA A 293 -14.44 -8.41 -36.39
N GLY A 294 -14.20 -7.59 -37.43
CA GLY A 294 -15.22 -6.69 -38.00
C GLY A 294 -14.63 -5.53 -38.83
N PRO A 295 -14.77 -5.52 -40.17
CA PRO A 295 -14.34 -4.39 -40.99
C PRO A 295 -15.45 -3.34 -41.02
N ASN A 296 -15.14 -2.05 -40.79
CA ASN A 296 -15.75 -0.94 -41.54
C ASN A 296 -15.16 0.44 -41.17
N SER A 297 -14.95 1.24 -42.23
CA SER A 297 -14.81 2.70 -42.29
C SER A 297 -13.52 3.36 -41.78
N PHE A 298 -12.52 3.38 -42.68
CA PHE A 298 -11.60 4.51 -42.83
C PHE A 298 -12.27 5.59 -43.70
N ASN A 299 -12.40 6.82 -43.19
CA ASN A 299 -12.38 8.03 -44.04
C ASN A 299 -12.17 9.31 -43.23
N GLN A 300 -11.15 10.07 -43.65
CA GLN A 300 -10.96 11.54 -43.55
C GLN A 300 -10.71 12.10 -42.14
N VAL A 301 -9.71 12.96 -41.87
CA VAL A 301 -9.21 14.09 -42.67
C VAL A 301 -7.71 14.31 -42.41
N ALA A 302 -7.01 14.66 -43.48
CA ALA A 302 -5.61 15.04 -43.55
C ALA A 302 -5.38 16.55 -43.32
N ASN A 303 -4.11 16.89 -43.12
CA ASN A 303 -3.43 18.20 -43.24
C ASN A 303 -3.44 19.13 -42.01
N ALA A 304 -2.27 19.33 -41.39
CA ALA A 304 -1.40 20.45 -41.78
C ALA A 304 0.01 20.34 -41.18
N HIS A 305 0.96 20.78 -41.99
CA HIS A 305 2.41 20.85 -41.80
C HIS A 305 2.85 21.99 -40.86
N PHE A 306 4.02 21.76 -40.24
CA PHE A 306 5.05 22.69 -39.74
C PHE A 306 4.90 24.19 -40.05
N VAL A 307 5.10 25.04 -39.04
CA VAL A 307 6.29 25.92 -38.89
C VAL A 307 6.38 26.41 -37.44
N SER A 308 7.62 26.40 -36.93
CA SER A 308 8.07 27.05 -35.71
C SER A 308 7.84 28.56 -35.77
N GLU A 309 7.06 29.12 -34.86
CA GLU A 309 7.23 30.48 -34.30
C GLU A 309 6.18 30.68 -33.20
N LYS A 310 6.57 31.41 -32.15
CA LYS A 310 5.76 31.88 -31.00
C LYS A 310 5.43 30.89 -29.87
N ILE A 311 6.45 30.57 -29.07
CA ILE A 311 6.27 30.19 -27.64
C ILE A 311 6.12 31.44 -26.74
N SER A 312 6.44 32.65 -27.22
CA SER A 312 6.25 33.91 -26.49
C SER A 312 4.78 34.30 -26.25
N ASP A 313 3.86 33.78 -27.07
CA ASP A 313 2.45 34.20 -27.03
C ASP A 313 1.59 33.29 -26.14
N VAL A 314 2.12 32.13 -25.73
CA VAL A 314 1.48 31.23 -24.76
C VAL A 314 1.88 31.58 -23.31
N GLU A 315 3.11 32.06 -23.08
CA GLU A 315 3.53 32.55 -21.76
C GLU A 315 2.85 33.88 -21.39
N SER A 316 2.48 34.71 -22.38
CA SER A 316 1.69 35.93 -22.15
C SER A 316 0.20 35.64 -21.86
N ALA A 317 -0.33 34.52 -22.37
CA ALA A 317 -1.69 34.07 -22.07
C ALA A 317 -1.80 33.32 -20.72
N LEU A 318 -0.73 32.68 -20.25
CA LEU A 318 -0.69 32.03 -18.93
C LEU A 318 -0.31 32.99 -17.79
N ALA A 319 0.49 34.04 -18.08
CA ALA A 319 0.82 35.10 -17.12
C ALA A 319 -0.35 36.07 -16.80
N SER A 320 -1.49 35.94 -17.47
CA SER A 320 -2.69 36.76 -17.22
C SER A 320 -3.86 36.00 -16.56
N SER A 321 -3.68 34.72 -16.17
CA SER A 321 -4.69 33.99 -15.37
C SER A 321 -4.64 34.40 -13.88
N SER A 322 -5.20 35.57 -13.63
CA SER A 322 -5.37 36.29 -12.37
C SER A 322 -6.38 35.64 -11.40
N ILE A 323 -6.45 34.30 -11.31
CA ILE A 323 -7.53 33.62 -10.57
C ILE A 323 -7.19 33.25 -9.11
N GLN A 324 -5.94 33.35 -8.65
CA GLN A 324 -5.60 32.96 -7.26
C GLN A 324 -4.98 34.03 -6.35
N LYS A 325 -5.04 35.32 -6.69
CA LYS A 325 -4.56 36.40 -5.80
C LYS A 325 -5.62 37.03 -4.88
N ASN A 326 -6.88 36.64 -4.95
CA ASN A 326 -7.98 37.37 -4.28
C ASN A 326 -8.66 36.63 -3.13
N ILE A 327 -7.98 35.68 -2.47
CA ILE A 327 -8.52 34.98 -1.29
C ILE A 327 -7.79 35.48 -0.04
N ILE A 328 -8.46 36.29 0.77
CA ILE A 328 -8.02 36.54 2.14
C ILE A 328 -8.46 35.33 2.96
N SER A 329 -7.55 34.39 3.21
CA SER A 329 -7.67 33.43 4.31
C SER A 329 -6.69 33.84 5.41
N ARG A 330 -7.15 34.63 6.38
CA ARG A 330 -6.38 34.92 7.59
C ARG A 330 -7.20 34.54 8.82
N SER A 331 -6.56 33.85 9.76
CA SER A 331 -7.08 33.75 11.13
C SER A 331 -7.25 35.18 11.68
N ILE A 332 -8.41 35.47 12.26
CA ILE A 332 -8.86 36.79 12.73
C ILE A 332 -7.86 37.48 13.70
N ASN A 333 -6.91 36.74 14.28
CA ASN A 333 -5.86 37.24 15.17
C ASN A 333 -4.85 38.25 14.57
N SER A 334 -5.01 38.69 13.32
CA SER A 334 -4.07 39.63 12.65
C SER A 334 -4.72 40.89 12.07
N ILE A 335 -5.95 41.23 12.48
CA ILE A 335 -6.60 42.49 12.07
C ILE A 335 -6.09 43.63 12.95
N GLU A 336 -4.90 44.16 12.64
CA GLU A 336 -4.44 45.45 13.16
C GLU A 336 -5.30 46.56 12.53
N GLY A 337 -6.16 47.19 13.33
CA GLY A 337 -6.95 48.35 12.88
C GLY A 337 -8.38 48.47 13.40
N ALA A 338 -8.87 47.56 14.25
CA ALA A 338 -10.15 47.73 14.92
C ALA A 338 -10.05 48.86 15.97
N SER A 339 -10.38 50.09 15.56
CA SER A 339 -10.55 51.21 16.49
C SER A 339 -11.69 50.93 17.47
N SER A 340 -11.50 51.35 18.71
CA SER A 340 -12.34 51.15 19.90
C SER A 340 -13.85 51.06 19.65
N PHE A 341 -14.45 49.92 19.98
CA PHE A 341 -15.90 49.71 20.02
C PHE A 341 -16.50 50.38 21.27
N THR A 342 -17.52 51.23 21.08
CA THR A 342 -18.40 51.67 22.16
C THR A 342 -19.67 50.81 22.16
N GLY A 343 -19.62 49.70 22.90
CA GLY A 343 -20.74 48.77 23.11
C GLY A 343 -20.22 47.44 23.67
N SER A 344 -20.90 46.88 24.67
CA SER A 344 -20.50 45.67 25.42
C SER A 344 -20.66 44.37 24.61
N LEU A 345 -20.06 44.29 23.42
CA LEU A 345 -20.00 43.09 22.60
C LEU A 345 -18.74 42.31 22.98
N ALA A 346 -18.88 41.10 23.52
CA ALA A 346 -17.73 40.26 23.87
C ALA A 346 -17.51 39.21 22.77
N LEU A 347 -16.43 39.38 22.00
CA LEU A 347 -15.88 38.33 21.16
C LEU A 347 -14.85 37.55 21.97
N SER A 348 -15.06 36.25 22.13
CA SER A 348 -14.12 35.38 22.84
C SER A 348 -13.78 34.15 22.01
N LYS A 349 -12.52 33.69 22.09
CA LYS A 349 -12.18 32.36 21.59
C LYS A 349 -12.79 31.34 22.54
N SER A 350 -13.54 30.39 22.01
CA SER A 350 -14.24 29.34 22.78
C SER A 350 -14.12 28.02 22.04
N SER A 351 -14.44 26.91 22.71
CA SER A 351 -14.70 25.64 22.04
C SER A 351 -16.21 25.36 22.06
N TYR A 352 -16.74 24.77 20.98
CA TYR A 352 -18.08 24.20 20.93
C TYR A 352 -17.97 22.73 20.48
N ASN A 353 -18.44 21.77 21.30
CA ASN A 353 -18.26 20.33 21.07
C ASN A 353 -16.82 19.92 20.72
N ASN A 354 -15.83 20.44 21.47
CA ASN A 354 -14.39 20.23 21.24
C ASN A 354 -13.83 20.78 19.90
N ILE A 355 -14.58 21.65 19.21
CA ILE A 355 -14.11 22.36 18.01
C ILE A 355 -13.79 23.81 18.37
N ASP A 356 -12.58 24.27 18.01
CA ASP A 356 -12.16 25.66 18.14
C ASP A 356 -13.11 26.59 17.37
N ALA A 357 -13.68 27.58 18.06
CA ALA A 357 -14.68 28.50 17.56
C ALA A 357 -14.49 29.93 18.08
N TYR A 358 -15.15 30.89 17.44
CA TYR A 358 -15.32 32.24 17.97
C TYR A 358 -16.75 32.40 18.49
N LYS A 359 -16.88 32.81 19.74
CA LYS A 359 -18.14 33.06 20.42
C LYS A 359 -18.42 34.56 20.42
N LEU A 360 -19.53 34.94 19.81
CA LEU A 360 -20.09 36.29 19.86
C LEU A 360 -21.25 36.32 20.85
N SER A 361 -21.07 36.99 21.99
CA SER A 361 -22.11 37.17 23.01
C SER A 361 -22.78 38.54 22.87
N ILE A 362 -24.11 38.54 22.76
CA ILE A 362 -24.94 39.75 22.60
C ILE A 362 -25.90 39.86 23.79
N ASN A 363 -25.77 40.95 24.54
CA ASN A 363 -26.63 41.23 25.70
C ASN A 363 -28.01 41.73 25.25
N ALA A 364 -29.05 41.33 25.99
CA ALA A 364 -30.42 41.74 25.73
C ALA A 364 -30.60 43.26 25.78
N GLY A 365 -31.36 43.82 24.83
CA GLY A 365 -31.63 45.27 24.72
C GLY A 365 -30.70 46.06 23.78
N GLN A 366 -29.68 45.44 23.20
CA GLN A 366 -28.84 46.07 22.18
C GLN A 366 -29.32 45.70 20.77
N VAL A 367 -29.83 46.68 20.02
CA VAL A 367 -30.19 46.52 18.61
C VAL A 367 -28.94 46.72 17.76
N GLY A 368 -28.33 45.61 17.35
CA GLY A 368 -27.35 45.57 16.27
C GLY A 368 -25.96 46.16 16.57
N GLY A 369 -24.94 45.30 16.58
CA GLY A 369 -23.53 45.70 16.63
C GLY A 369 -22.83 45.47 15.29
N LYS A 370 -22.00 46.43 14.85
CA LYS A 370 -21.06 46.21 13.73
C LYS A 370 -20.07 45.11 14.13
N TYR A 371 -19.82 44.13 13.27
CA TYR A 371 -18.94 43.02 13.63
C TYR A 371 -17.60 43.07 12.92
N LEU A 372 -17.60 43.38 11.62
CA LEU A 372 -16.39 43.53 10.84
C LEU A 372 -16.54 44.66 9.84
N ALA A 373 -15.59 45.59 9.84
CA ALA A 373 -15.48 46.66 8.86
C ALA A 373 -14.16 46.49 8.09
N ILE A 374 -14.26 46.38 6.78
CA ILE A 374 -13.12 46.16 5.89
C ILE A 374 -13.00 47.39 5.02
N ASN A 375 -11.94 48.17 5.24
CA ASN A 375 -11.71 49.44 4.56
C ASN A 375 -10.90 49.23 3.28
N LYS A 376 -11.29 49.90 2.19
CA LYS A 376 -10.64 49.88 0.88
C LYS A 376 -9.19 50.33 0.93
N SER A 377 -8.86 51.28 1.81
CA SER A 377 -7.48 51.74 2.01
C SER A 377 -6.56 50.63 2.53
N ASN A 378 -7.09 49.70 3.32
CA ASN A 378 -6.32 48.61 3.93
C ASN A 378 -6.34 47.34 3.08
N HIS A 379 -7.36 47.18 2.23
CA HIS A 379 -7.58 45.98 1.40
C HIS A 379 -7.95 46.32 -0.05
N PRO A 380 -7.16 47.11 -0.79
CA PRO A 380 -7.51 47.55 -2.15
C PRO A 380 -7.76 46.38 -3.12
N GLU A 381 -7.17 45.20 -2.86
CA GLU A 381 -7.36 43.95 -3.62
C GLU A 381 -8.78 43.39 -3.55
N LEU A 382 -9.52 43.62 -2.46
CA LEU A 382 -10.92 43.22 -2.37
C LEU A 382 -11.84 44.12 -3.19
N PHE A 383 -11.41 45.37 -3.39
CA PHE A 383 -12.17 46.42 -4.06
C PHE A 383 -11.74 46.62 -5.52
N SER A 384 -10.80 45.83 -6.01
CA SER A 384 -10.34 45.88 -7.40
C SER A 384 -11.24 45.11 -8.37
N SER A 385 -12.25 44.39 -7.88
CA SER A 385 -13.25 43.71 -8.69
C SER A 385 -14.60 44.42 -8.61
N GLU A 386 -15.36 44.42 -9.70
CA GLU A 386 -16.75 44.90 -9.72
C GLU A 386 -17.69 44.02 -8.88
N ARG A 387 -17.21 42.89 -8.34
CA ARG A 387 -18.00 41.96 -7.54
C ARG A 387 -17.22 41.41 -6.36
N ILE A 388 -17.91 41.03 -5.30
CA ILE A 388 -17.36 40.36 -4.12
C ILE A 388 -18.16 39.10 -3.79
N SER A 389 -17.53 38.16 -3.11
CA SER A 389 -18.18 36.96 -2.59
C SER A 389 -17.76 36.72 -1.14
N MET A 390 -18.72 36.37 -0.28
CA MET A 390 -18.53 36.05 1.13
C MET A 390 -19.02 34.64 1.45
N SER A 391 -18.31 33.92 2.32
CA SER A 391 -18.81 32.70 2.94
C SER A 391 -18.54 32.69 4.44
N VAL A 392 -19.51 32.22 5.21
CA VAL A 392 -19.42 32.08 6.67
C VAL A 392 -19.83 30.67 7.06
N LEU A 393 -19.04 30.01 7.91
CA LEU A 393 -19.39 28.72 8.52
C LEU A 393 -19.85 28.95 9.97
N PHE A 394 -21.16 28.78 10.20
CA PHE A 394 -21.76 28.81 11.52
C PHE A 394 -21.72 27.41 12.14
N LEU A 395 -21.34 27.33 13.42
CA LEU A 395 -21.32 26.07 14.16
C LEU A 395 -22.61 25.86 14.95
N PHE A 396 -23.18 26.93 15.51
CA PHE A 396 -24.33 26.85 16.40
C PHE A 396 -25.05 28.19 16.61
N TYR A 397 -26.38 28.14 16.73
CA TYR A 397 -27.24 29.26 17.11
C TYR A 397 -28.38 28.78 18.05
N THR A 398 -28.30 29.10 19.35
CA THR A 398 -29.41 28.84 20.28
C THR A 398 -30.50 29.89 20.15
N TYR A 399 -31.75 29.43 20.11
CA TYR A 399 -32.92 30.31 20.08
C TYR A 399 -33.93 29.95 21.17
N ALA A 400 -34.54 30.99 21.76
CA ALA A 400 -35.69 30.90 22.65
C ALA A 400 -36.83 31.76 22.08
N ASN A 401 -37.93 31.11 21.67
CA ASN A 401 -39.27 31.64 21.33
C ASN A 401 -39.53 32.28 19.94
N GLY A 402 -40.45 31.66 19.18
CA GLY A 402 -40.70 31.76 17.73
C GLY A 402 -41.16 33.08 17.08
N ASN A 403 -40.85 34.26 17.63
CA ASN A 403 -41.26 35.55 17.04
C ASN A 403 -40.11 36.50 16.64
N ASP A 404 -38.87 36.15 16.92
CA ASP A 404 -37.71 37.01 16.71
C ASP A 404 -37.04 36.73 15.36
N ARG A 405 -36.86 37.79 14.59
CA ARG A 405 -36.17 37.73 13.28
C ARG A 405 -34.70 38.04 13.49
N SER A 406 -33.85 37.11 13.12
CA SER A 406 -32.40 37.32 13.10
C SER A 406 -31.92 37.40 11.67
N ARG A 407 -31.06 38.36 11.34
CA ARG A 407 -30.56 38.56 9.99
C ARG A 407 -29.09 38.89 9.95
N ILE A 408 -28.44 38.48 8.86
CA ILE A 408 -27.06 38.80 8.54
C ILE A 408 -27.09 39.77 7.38
N LEU A 409 -26.45 40.93 7.57
CA LEU A 409 -26.35 41.97 6.55
C LEU A 409 -24.92 42.08 6.07
N LEU A 410 -24.74 42.15 4.75
CA LEU A 410 -23.54 42.67 4.12
C LEU A 410 -23.85 44.05 3.56
N GLN A 411 -23.20 45.07 4.10
CA GLN A 411 -23.40 46.47 3.72
C GLN A 411 -22.16 46.99 3.00
N GLN A 412 -22.39 47.83 2.00
CA GLN A 412 -21.35 48.62 1.35
C GLN A 412 -21.51 50.06 1.78
N ILE A 413 -20.40 50.70 2.13
CA ILE A 413 -20.34 52.04 2.69
C ILE A 413 -19.53 52.92 1.74
N ASN A 414 -19.93 54.18 1.62
CA ASN A 414 -19.16 55.25 0.96
C ASN A 414 -19.14 56.46 1.90
N GLU A 415 -17.95 56.87 2.33
CA GLU A 415 -17.74 58.05 3.20
C GLU A 415 -18.60 58.00 4.48
N GLY A 416 -18.75 56.80 5.05
CA GLY A 416 -19.52 56.56 6.26
C GLY A 416 -21.03 56.35 6.07
N ALA A 417 -21.58 56.63 4.88
CA ALA A 417 -22.99 56.39 4.54
C ALA A 417 -23.19 55.01 3.88
N GLU A 418 -24.26 54.29 4.25
CA GLU A 418 -24.60 53.01 3.63
C GLU A 418 -25.19 53.18 2.22
N ILE A 419 -24.66 52.40 1.27
CA ILE A 419 -25.21 52.24 -0.08
C ILE A 419 -26.32 51.19 0.00
N THR A 420 -27.52 51.62 0.37
CA THR A 420 -28.68 50.73 0.63
C THR A 420 -29.05 49.84 -0.56
N SER A 421 -28.83 50.31 -1.80
CA SER A 421 -29.08 49.52 -3.02
C SER A 421 -28.13 48.34 -3.22
N ALA A 422 -27.00 48.30 -2.50
CA ALA A 422 -26.00 47.24 -2.59
C ALA A 422 -26.04 46.28 -1.37
N ARG A 423 -26.98 46.50 -0.44
CA ARG A 423 -27.17 45.65 0.74
C ARG A 423 -27.56 44.24 0.34
N GLN A 424 -26.91 43.25 0.95
CA GLN A 424 -27.36 41.86 0.92
C GLN A 424 -27.84 41.47 2.31
N GLU A 425 -28.97 40.77 2.37
CA GLU A 425 -29.61 40.36 3.61
C GLU A 425 -29.95 38.88 3.55
N TYR A 426 -29.61 38.15 4.60
CA TYR A 426 -30.09 36.80 4.83
C TYR A 426 -30.85 36.77 6.15
N SER A 427 -32.16 36.53 6.08
CA SER A 427 -33.00 36.29 7.26
C SER A 427 -32.89 34.83 7.66
N MET A 428 -32.48 34.56 8.89
CA MET A 428 -32.55 33.23 9.48
C MET A 428 -34.02 32.95 9.79
N GLY A 429 -34.55 31.85 9.27
CA GLY A 429 -35.97 31.48 9.44
C GLY A 429 -36.34 31.22 10.90
N ASN A 430 -37.65 31.14 11.18
CA ASN A 430 -38.20 30.92 12.54
C ASN A 430 -37.91 29.53 13.12
N GLU A 431 -37.30 28.63 12.34
CA GLU A 431 -36.94 27.29 12.77
C GLU A 431 -35.56 27.35 13.43
N GLY A 432 -35.49 27.07 14.74
CA GLY A 432 -34.23 27.07 15.48
C GLY A 432 -33.18 26.19 14.77
N ILE A 433 -32.03 26.78 14.44
CA ILE A 433 -30.98 26.07 13.70
C ILE A 433 -30.01 25.45 14.70
N ASP A 434 -30.31 24.22 15.14
CA ASP A 434 -29.44 23.42 16.02
C ASP A 434 -28.34 22.68 15.24
N ARG A 435 -27.92 23.24 14.09
CA ARG A 435 -27.06 22.57 13.10
C ARG A 435 -25.97 23.50 12.57
N GLN A 436 -24.86 22.91 12.13
CA GLN A 436 -23.84 23.63 11.37
C GLN A 436 -24.42 24.02 10.01
N PHE A 437 -24.33 25.28 9.63
CA PHE A 437 -24.76 25.73 8.30
C PHE A 437 -23.76 26.70 7.69
N ARG A 438 -23.66 26.65 6.35
CA ARG A 438 -22.78 27.54 5.59
C ARG A 438 -23.64 28.56 4.87
N LEU A 439 -23.42 29.83 5.19
CA LEU A 439 -24.00 30.93 4.46
C LEU A 439 -23.02 31.39 3.38
N LYS A 440 -23.51 31.54 2.14
CA LYS A 440 -22.73 32.07 1.02
C LYS A 440 -23.47 33.21 0.35
N PHE A 441 -22.83 34.37 0.31
CA PHE A 441 -23.22 35.47 -0.57
C PHE A 441 -22.24 35.45 -1.75
N ALA A 442 -22.67 34.89 -2.88
CA ALA A 442 -21.83 34.83 -4.07
C ALA A 442 -22.17 35.98 -5.03
N ASN A 443 -21.17 36.44 -5.77
CA ASN A 443 -21.38 37.29 -6.93
C ASN A 443 -22.09 38.63 -6.64
N ILE A 444 -21.81 39.26 -5.50
CA ILE A 444 -22.46 40.51 -5.09
C ILE A 444 -21.82 41.68 -5.84
N PRO A 445 -22.57 42.53 -6.56
CA PRO A 445 -22.02 43.73 -7.19
C PRO A 445 -21.37 44.64 -6.14
N LEU A 446 -20.09 44.98 -6.34
CA LEU A 446 -19.40 45.99 -5.54
C LEU A 446 -19.60 47.35 -6.19
N ASN A 447 -20.20 48.28 -5.46
CA ASN A 447 -20.38 49.65 -5.92
C ASN A 447 -19.00 50.31 -6.08
N GLN A 448 -18.78 50.97 -7.21
CA GLN A 448 -17.51 51.65 -7.50
C GLN A 448 -17.10 52.71 -6.46
N ASN A 449 -18.09 53.31 -5.78
CA ASN A 449 -17.89 54.30 -4.72
C ASN A 449 -17.76 53.65 -3.34
N CYS A 450 -17.85 52.33 -3.21
CA CYS A 450 -17.69 51.65 -1.93
C CYS A 450 -16.25 51.83 -1.43
N ASP A 451 -16.10 52.40 -0.23
CA ASP A 451 -14.83 52.56 0.48
C ASP A 451 -14.72 51.66 1.71
N GLU A 452 -15.82 51.06 2.17
CA GLU A 452 -15.83 50.11 3.28
C GLU A 452 -16.94 49.05 3.13
N ILE A 453 -16.63 47.79 3.42
CA ILE A 453 -17.61 46.70 3.49
C ILE A 453 -17.85 46.38 4.98
N ARG A 454 -19.12 46.35 5.41
CA ARG A 454 -19.51 45.96 6.77
C ARG A 454 -20.28 44.66 6.78
N ILE A 455 -19.97 43.78 7.73
CA ILE A 455 -20.78 42.61 8.08
C ILE A 455 -21.48 42.89 9.39
N PHE A 456 -22.80 42.76 9.39
CA PHE A 456 -23.66 43.06 10.52
C PHE A 456 -24.49 41.84 10.89
N PHE A 457 -24.59 41.57 12.19
CA PHE A 457 -25.51 40.59 12.74
C PHE A 457 -26.59 41.34 13.48
N ASP A 458 -27.80 41.35 12.93
CA ASP A 458 -28.94 42.05 13.50
C ASP A 458 -29.90 41.03 14.10
N PHE A 459 -30.03 41.06 15.41
CA PHE A 459 -30.97 40.23 16.17
C PHE A 459 -32.11 41.13 16.62
N ILE A 460 -33.27 41.01 15.96
CA ILE A 460 -34.44 41.80 16.31
C ILE A 460 -35.10 41.12 17.51
N ASN A 461 -34.91 41.71 18.69
CA ASN A 461 -35.48 41.21 19.94
C ASN A 461 -37.02 41.23 19.88
N GLY A 462 -37.65 40.09 20.16
CA GLY A 462 -38.92 40.07 20.87
C GLY A 462 -38.65 40.38 22.34
N GLU A 463 -39.65 40.92 23.03
CA GLU A 463 -39.54 41.40 24.40
C GLU A 463 -39.06 40.30 25.37
N GLY A 464 -37.74 40.19 25.61
CA GLY A 464 -37.15 39.18 26.48
C GLY A 464 -35.68 39.47 26.80
N SER A 465 -35.29 39.33 28.07
CA SER A 465 -34.01 39.79 28.63
C SER A 465 -32.85 38.77 28.52
N GLU A 466 -32.89 37.83 27.58
CA GLU A 466 -31.91 36.73 27.52
C GLU A 466 -30.72 37.02 26.59
N GLN A 467 -29.50 36.76 27.08
CA GLN A 467 -28.26 36.84 26.32
C GLN A 467 -28.23 35.78 25.22
N ARG A 468 -27.78 36.14 24.00
CA ARG A 468 -27.65 35.22 22.86
C ARG A 468 -26.20 35.04 22.46
N ASP A 469 -25.82 33.80 22.21
CA ASP A 469 -24.48 33.42 21.80
C ASP A 469 -24.50 32.85 20.38
N VAL A 470 -23.63 33.37 19.50
CA VAL A 470 -23.43 32.87 18.14
C VAL A 470 -22.02 32.35 17.98
N TYR A 471 -21.89 31.11 17.49
CA TYR A 471 -20.59 30.47 17.27
C TYR A 471 -20.31 30.34 15.77
N PHE A 472 -19.19 30.88 15.30
CA PHE A 472 -18.73 30.70 13.93
C PHE A 472 -17.24 30.33 13.91
N ARG A 473 -16.83 29.56 12.90
CA ARG A 473 -15.46 29.04 12.79
C ARG A 473 -14.63 29.80 11.76
N GLU A 474 -15.23 30.07 10.61
CA GLU A 474 -14.53 30.58 9.44
C GLU A 474 -15.36 31.65 8.74
N LEU A 475 -14.69 32.74 8.35
CA LEU A 475 -15.24 33.83 7.55
C LEU A 475 -14.28 34.08 6.38
N TYR A 476 -14.79 34.00 5.16
CA TYR A 476 -14.04 34.29 3.94
C TYR A 476 -14.70 35.42 3.17
N LEU A 477 -13.88 36.37 2.72
CA LEU A 477 -14.27 37.40 1.76
C LEU A 477 -13.23 37.42 0.64
N GLY A 478 -13.70 37.42 -0.61
CA GLY A 478 -12.83 37.47 -1.78
C GLY A 478 -13.40 38.34 -2.90
N ALA A 479 -12.51 38.89 -3.72
CA ALA A 479 -12.88 39.65 -4.90
C ALA A 479 -13.29 38.72 -6.06
N GLY A 480 -14.36 39.07 -6.77
CA GLY A 480 -14.87 38.33 -7.92
C GLY A 480 -16.03 37.36 -7.62
N PRO A 481 -16.57 36.71 -8.67
CA PRO A 481 -17.75 35.83 -8.58
C PRO A 481 -17.48 34.49 -7.87
N ASN A 482 -16.20 34.08 -7.76
CA ASN A 482 -15.80 32.71 -7.39
C ASN A 482 -14.86 32.64 -6.18
N ALA A 483 -15.17 33.31 -5.07
CA ALA A 483 -14.57 32.94 -3.79
C ALA A 483 -15.24 31.63 -3.30
N ALA A 484 -14.88 30.51 -3.91
CA ALA A 484 -15.26 29.19 -3.41
C ALA A 484 -14.24 28.77 -2.34
N TYR A 485 -14.71 28.59 -1.11
CA TYR A 485 -13.98 27.83 -0.11
C TYR A 485 -13.62 26.46 -0.68
N LYS A 486 -12.32 26.15 -0.77
CA LYS A 486 -11.80 24.79 -0.98
C LYS A 486 -11.24 24.30 0.36
N PRO A 487 -11.88 23.38 1.09
CA PRO A 487 -11.16 22.63 2.10
C PRO A 487 -10.08 21.79 1.41
N GLN A 488 -8.96 21.56 2.07
CA GLN A 488 -8.03 20.51 1.65
C GLN A 488 -8.74 19.16 1.80
N GLY A 489 -9.29 18.65 0.69
CA GLY A 489 -10.07 17.42 0.61
C GLY A 489 -11.03 17.50 -0.58
N GLY A 490 -10.59 17.04 -1.75
CA GLY A 490 -11.18 17.35 -3.06
C GLY A 490 -12.57 16.79 -3.35
N LEU A 491 -13.39 17.59 -4.02
CA LEU A 491 -14.42 17.13 -4.96
C LEU A 491 -13.74 17.02 -6.34
N GLY A 492 -13.99 15.94 -7.07
CA GLY A 492 -13.44 15.74 -8.41
C GLY A 492 -14.03 16.74 -9.42
N ASP A 493 -13.26 17.09 -10.44
CA ASP A 493 -13.58 18.15 -11.41
C ASP A 493 -14.93 17.95 -12.13
N GLU A 494 -15.39 16.70 -12.25
CA GLU A 494 -16.67 16.32 -12.89
C GLU A 494 -17.92 16.76 -12.08
N GLN A 495 -17.80 16.89 -10.75
CA GLN A 495 -18.89 17.39 -9.90
C GLN A 495 -18.95 18.93 -9.87
N LEU A 496 -17.87 19.61 -10.28
CA LEU A 496 -17.79 21.07 -10.34
C LEU A 496 -18.51 21.64 -11.55
N GLU A 497 -18.56 20.91 -12.67
CA GLU A 497 -19.26 21.33 -13.89
C GLU A 497 -20.80 21.34 -13.67
N THR A 498 -21.34 20.31 -13.00
CA THR A 498 -22.78 20.23 -12.68
C THR A 498 -23.24 21.27 -11.64
N ILE A 499 -22.31 21.76 -10.80
CA ILE A 499 -22.59 22.80 -9.79
C ILE A 499 -22.41 24.21 -10.39
N GLY A 500 -21.47 24.39 -11.33
CA GLY A 500 -21.28 25.63 -12.09
C GLY A 500 -22.55 26.03 -12.85
N ASP A 501 -23.26 25.06 -13.44
CA ASP A 501 -24.49 25.30 -14.17
C ASP A 501 -25.67 25.73 -13.29
N LYS A 502 -25.67 25.40 -11.99
CA LYS A 502 -26.72 25.79 -11.04
C LYS A 502 -26.46 27.14 -10.33
N ILE A 503 -25.23 27.65 -10.37
CA ILE A 503 -24.80 28.88 -9.64
C ILE A 503 -24.97 30.16 -10.49
N SER A 504 -25.31 30.05 -11.77
CA SER A 504 -25.43 31.19 -12.70
C SER A 504 -26.60 32.16 -12.42
N ASN A 505 -27.49 31.88 -11.44
CA ASN A 505 -28.65 32.71 -11.13
C ASN A 505 -28.56 33.33 -9.73
N ASN A 506 -28.56 34.67 -9.66
CA ASN A 506 -28.45 35.56 -8.47
C ASN A 506 -29.39 35.21 -7.29
N THR A 507 -29.14 34.12 -6.56
CA THR A 507 -29.95 33.74 -5.39
C THR A 507 -29.07 33.31 -4.23
N VAL A 508 -29.31 33.92 -3.05
CA VAL A 508 -28.73 33.52 -1.77
C VAL A 508 -29.11 32.06 -1.53
N THR A 509 -28.13 31.15 -1.55
CA THR A 509 -28.38 29.71 -1.41
C THR A 509 -27.93 29.24 -0.03
N GLN A 510 -28.86 28.72 0.77
CA GLN A 510 -28.52 27.88 1.92
C GLN A 510 -27.98 26.55 1.37
N ILE A 511 -26.70 26.28 1.60
CA ILE A 511 -26.12 24.97 1.28
C ILE A 511 -26.22 24.16 2.57
N ASP A 512 -27.32 23.42 2.71
CA ASP A 512 -27.40 22.37 3.73
C ASP A 512 -26.24 21.40 3.51
N SER A 513 -25.64 20.96 4.59
CA SER A 513 -24.50 20.03 4.59
C SER A 513 -24.71 18.92 3.56
N LEU A 514 -23.80 18.80 2.57
CA LEU A 514 -23.77 17.77 1.52
C LEU A 514 -23.56 16.33 2.05
N HIS A 515 -23.80 16.10 3.35
CA HIS A 515 -23.90 14.77 3.96
C HIS A 515 -25.35 14.28 4.12
N THR A 516 -26.38 14.99 3.64
CA THR A 516 -27.79 14.64 3.94
C THR A 516 -28.55 13.78 2.94
N ASN A 517 -27.93 13.22 1.89
CA ASN A 517 -28.61 12.13 1.16
C ASN A 517 -28.38 10.75 1.77
N ILE A 518 -27.62 10.69 2.87
CA ILE A 518 -27.74 9.61 3.84
C ILE A 518 -28.29 10.32 5.08
N LEU A 519 -29.60 10.20 5.34
CA LEU A 519 -30.14 10.41 6.69
C LEU A 519 -29.14 9.74 7.63
N ASN A 520 -28.60 10.45 8.61
CA ASN A 520 -27.73 9.85 9.60
C ASN A 520 -28.44 8.57 10.07
N PRO A 521 -27.96 7.35 9.74
CA PRO A 521 -28.74 6.13 9.90
C PRO A 521 -29.01 5.79 11.38
N TRP A 522 -28.56 6.69 12.26
CA TRP A 522 -28.62 6.65 13.70
C TRP A 522 -29.70 7.54 14.32
N GLU A 523 -30.33 8.45 13.55
CA GLU A 523 -31.47 9.25 14.03
C GLU A 523 -32.76 8.59 13.58
N PHE A 524 -33.45 7.91 14.50
CA PHE A 524 -34.76 7.30 14.27
C PHE A 524 -35.84 8.36 14.53
N PRO A 525 -36.36 9.02 13.48
CA PRO A 525 -37.13 10.26 13.64
C PRO A 525 -38.56 10.00 14.12
N ASP A 526 -39.05 8.76 14.03
CA ASP A 526 -40.43 8.41 14.36
C ASP A 526 -40.50 7.00 14.97
N LYS A 527 -39.95 6.82 16.17
CA LYS A 527 -40.20 5.58 16.92
C LYS A 527 -41.65 5.57 17.38
N GLY A 528 -42.48 4.71 16.80
CA GLY A 528 -43.77 4.40 17.39
C GLY A 528 -43.59 4.05 18.87
N SER A 529 -44.59 4.37 19.71
CA SER A 529 -44.51 4.23 21.18
C SER A 529 -44.13 2.85 21.72
N GLN A 530 -44.04 1.83 20.86
CA GLN A 530 -43.79 0.44 21.20
C GLN A 530 -42.40 -0.09 20.79
N HIS A 531 -41.52 0.77 20.27
CA HIS A 531 -40.15 0.42 19.90
C HIS A 531 -39.12 1.05 20.83
N THR A 532 -38.10 0.29 21.22
CA THR A 532 -36.94 0.77 21.97
C THR A 532 -35.69 0.80 21.10
N ILE A 533 -34.71 1.62 21.48
CA ILE A 533 -33.39 1.67 20.84
C ILE A 533 -32.40 1.07 21.84
N GLU A 534 -31.68 0.05 21.42
CA GLU A 534 -30.54 -0.51 22.14
C GLU A 534 -29.23 -0.18 21.41
N THR A 535 -28.10 -0.58 21.97
CA THR A 535 -26.79 -0.47 21.32
C THR A 535 -26.13 -1.85 21.36
N ALA A 536 -25.74 -2.36 20.19
CA ALA A 536 -24.98 -3.60 20.06
C ALA A 536 -23.61 -3.48 20.72
N SER A 537 -22.93 -4.62 20.93
CA SER A 537 -21.57 -4.65 21.50
C SER A 537 -20.54 -3.88 20.68
N ASP A 538 -20.78 -3.68 19.38
CA ASP A 538 -19.93 -2.90 18.48
C ASP A 538 -20.31 -1.41 18.40
N GLY A 539 -21.22 -0.94 19.25
CA GLY A 539 -21.69 0.45 19.26
C GLY A 539 -22.82 0.76 18.26
N THR A 540 -23.27 -0.21 17.46
CA THR A 540 -24.37 -0.01 16.51
C THR A 540 -25.70 0.16 17.25
N PRO A 541 -26.44 1.28 17.10
CA PRO A 541 -27.81 1.36 17.62
C PRO A 541 -28.72 0.37 16.90
N LEU A 542 -29.48 -0.37 17.69
CA LEU A 542 -30.43 -1.40 17.28
C LEU A 542 -31.84 -0.91 17.55
N LEU A 543 -32.72 -1.03 16.56
CA LEU A 543 -34.14 -0.99 16.82
C LEU A 543 -34.56 -2.30 17.45
N VAL A 544 -35.25 -2.24 18.58
CA VAL A 544 -35.85 -3.40 19.23
C VAL A 544 -37.37 -3.31 19.13
N CYS A 545 -37.93 -4.22 18.32
CA CYS A 545 -39.36 -4.44 18.19
C CYS A 545 -39.76 -5.54 19.18
N SER A 546 -40.40 -5.15 20.28
CA SER A 546 -40.69 -6.04 21.40
C SER A 546 -41.81 -7.03 21.09
N ALA A 547 -41.74 -8.23 21.67
CA ALA A 547 -42.83 -9.20 21.58
C ALA A 547 -44.14 -8.55 22.07
N SER A 548 -45.16 -8.46 21.19
CA SER A 548 -46.44 -7.73 21.35
C SER A 548 -46.55 -6.31 20.78
N ALA A 549 -45.46 -5.74 20.24
CA ALA A 549 -45.53 -4.47 19.53
C ALA A 549 -46.39 -4.62 18.26
N SER A 550 -47.41 -3.78 18.14
CA SER A 550 -48.13 -3.58 16.89
C SER A 550 -47.19 -2.98 15.84
N ALA A 551 -47.01 -3.72 14.76
CA ALA A 551 -46.73 -3.24 13.41
C ALA A 551 -46.68 -1.70 13.24
N SER A 552 -45.49 -1.10 13.12
CA SER A 552 -45.38 0.32 12.75
C SER A 552 -44.33 0.56 11.68
N ASP A 553 -44.55 1.63 10.91
CA ASP A 553 -43.49 2.22 10.09
C ASP A 553 -42.36 2.68 10.99
N PHE A 554 -41.12 2.46 10.55
CA PHE A 554 -39.95 2.76 11.36
C PHE A 554 -39.02 3.79 10.72
N MET A 555 -38.92 3.82 9.40
CA MET A 555 -38.21 4.87 8.67
C MET A 555 -38.94 5.18 7.39
N ARG A 556 -39.05 6.46 7.05
CA ARG A 556 -39.54 6.91 5.75
C ARG A 556 -38.44 7.65 4.99
N TRP A 557 -38.26 7.28 3.72
CA TRP A 557 -37.38 7.95 2.77
C TRP A 557 -38.22 8.68 1.74
N ASP A 558 -37.89 9.93 1.45
CA ASP A 558 -38.51 10.67 0.35
C ASP A 558 -38.06 10.09 -0.99
N ARG A 559 -39.01 9.90 -1.92
CA ARG A 559 -38.77 9.40 -3.28
C ARG A 559 -37.67 10.19 -4.01
N SER A 560 -37.58 11.49 -3.76
CA SER A 560 -36.60 12.38 -4.39
C SER A 560 -35.14 12.02 -4.06
N LEU A 561 -34.90 11.25 -2.99
CA LEU A 561 -33.57 10.80 -2.60
C LEU A 561 -33.05 9.64 -3.44
N ILE A 562 -33.93 8.97 -4.20
CA ILE A 562 -33.61 7.77 -4.97
C ILE A 562 -33.79 8.08 -6.45
N LYS A 563 -32.72 8.10 -7.25
CA LYS A 563 -32.82 8.31 -8.70
C LYS A 563 -33.23 7.02 -9.43
N GLY A 564 -33.86 7.13 -10.59
CA GLY A 564 -34.23 5.97 -11.42
C GLY A 564 -35.60 5.35 -11.09
N ASN A 565 -35.89 4.20 -11.70
CA ASN A 565 -37.20 3.51 -11.63
C ASN A 565 -37.18 2.25 -10.74
N SER A 566 -36.06 1.98 -10.08
CA SER A 566 -35.88 0.87 -9.14
C SER A 566 -34.97 1.30 -8.00
N PHE A 567 -34.96 0.53 -6.91
CA PHE A 567 -34.07 0.74 -5.78
C PHE A 567 -33.52 -0.58 -5.24
N ASN A 568 -32.39 -0.46 -4.54
CA ASN A 568 -31.80 -1.52 -3.72
C ASN A 568 -31.92 -1.11 -2.26
N GLY A 569 -32.07 -2.06 -1.36
CA GLY A 569 -32.20 -1.77 0.07
C GLY A 569 -31.86 -2.97 0.93
N GLY A 570 -31.76 -2.77 2.24
CA GLY A 570 -31.47 -3.85 3.16
C GLY A 570 -31.34 -3.41 4.61
N PHE A 571 -31.04 -4.37 5.48
CA PHE A 571 -30.82 -4.18 6.92
C PHE A 571 -29.97 -5.32 7.49
N THR A 572 -29.49 -5.16 8.72
CA THR A 572 -28.84 -6.23 9.50
C THR A 572 -29.75 -6.66 10.65
N LEU A 573 -30.09 -7.93 10.70
CA LEU A 573 -30.78 -8.58 11.80
C LEU A 573 -29.78 -9.01 12.87
N TYR A 574 -29.91 -8.49 14.10
CA TYR A 574 -29.09 -8.86 15.24
C TYR A 574 -29.85 -9.89 16.10
N ALA A 575 -29.14 -10.90 16.61
CA ALA A 575 -29.63 -12.07 17.36
C ALA A 575 -31.04 -11.89 17.98
N THR A 576 -31.97 -12.75 17.58
CA THR A 576 -33.38 -12.66 18.00
C THR A 576 -33.83 -13.96 18.65
N SER A 577 -34.56 -13.87 19.76
CA SER A 577 -35.24 -15.01 20.38
C SER A 577 -36.68 -15.15 19.85
N ILE A 578 -36.90 -14.83 18.58
CA ILE A 578 -38.25 -14.72 18.00
C ILE A 578 -38.74 -16.06 17.43
N VAL A 579 -40.02 -16.34 17.62
CA VAL A 579 -40.69 -17.51 17.02
C VAL A 579 -41.12 -17.23 15.57
N SER A 580 -41.29 -15.96 15.22
CA SER A 580 -41.52 -15.49 13.85
C SER A 580 -41.38 -13.97 13.83
N GLY A 581 -40.94 -13.38 12.72
CA GLY A 581 -40.93 -11.92 12.55
C GLY A 581 -41.13 -11.55 11.09
N ARG A 582 -41.45 -10.28 10.83
CA ARG A 582 -41.60 -9.75 9.48
C ARG A 582 -40.96 -8.39 9.31
N VAL A 583 -40.27 -8.21 8.19
CA VAL A 583 -39.76 -6.91 7.75
C VAL A 583 -40.27 -6.62 6.35
N LEU A 584 -40.84 -5.44 6.15
CA LEU A 584 -41.38 -5.01 4.87
C LEU A 584 -40.74 -3.72 4.38
N PHE A 585 -40.45 -3.66 3.08
CA PHE A 585 -40.23 -2.42 2.37
C PHE A 585 -41.50 -2.05 1.62
N ARG A 586 -42.03 -0.85 1.87
CA ARG A 586 -43.34 -0.38 1.38
C ARG A 586 -43.19 0.94 0.67
N GLN A 587 -44.05 1.22 -0.30
CA GLN A 587 -44.06 2.48 -1.05
C GLN A 587 -45.39 3.17 -0.82
N PHE A 588 -45.39 4.49 -0.71
CA PHE A 588 -46.57 5.30 -0.42
C PHE A 588 -46.72 6.42 -1.44
N ASP A 589 -47.96 6.73 -1.79
CA ASP A 589 -48.29 7.85 -2.66
C ASP A 589 -48.31 9.19 -1.91
N GLU A 590 -48.74 10.24 -2.60
CA GLU A 590 -48.87 11.60 -2.06
C GLU A 590 -49.90 11.73 -0.93
N GLY A 591 -50.88 10.83 -0.88
CA GLY A 591 -51.88 10.76 0.19
C GLY A 591 -51.41 9.94 1.40
N GLY A 592 -50.19 9.38 1.38
CA GLY A 592 -49.71 8.46 2.41
C GLY A 592 -50.40 7.10 2.37
N THR A 593 -51.05 6.75 1.26
CA THR A 593 -51.64 5.42 1.06
C THR A 593 -50.57 4.49 0.52
N GLU A 594 -50.48 3.28 1.09
CA GLU A 594 -49.55 2.27 0.58
C GLU A 594 -49.92 1.87 -0.85
N ILE A 595 -48.96 2.02 -1.76
CA ILE A 595 -49.11 1.64 -3.15
C ILE A 595 -48.92 0.12 -3.24
N ARG A 596 -49.99 -0.56 -3.62
CA ARG A 596 -50.01 -2.00 -3.92
C ARG A 596 -50.30 -2.17 -5.40
N ASP A 597 -49.56 -3.04 -6.07
CA ASP A 597 -49.97 -3.52 -7.40
C ASP A 597 -50.28 -5.00 -7.31
N LEU A 598 -51.57 -5.32 -7.31
CA LEU A 598 -52.07 -6.69 -7.32
C LEU A 598 -52.60 -7.09 -8.71
N SER A 599 -52.46 -6.21 -9.72
CA SER A 599 -53.31 -6.23 -10.91
C SER A 599 -52.62 -6.69 -12.19
N ASP A 600 -51.29 -6.52 -12.32
CA ASP A 600 -50.57 -6.74 -13.58
C ASP A 600 -49.59 -7.94 -13.57
N GLY A 601 -49.40 -8.59 -12.43
CA GLY A 601 -48.49 -9.73 -12.29
C GLY A 601 -47.00 -9.38 -12.27
N ASN A 602 -46.62 -8.10 -12.25
CA ASN A 602 -45.22 -7.65 -12.14
C ASN A 602 -44.68 -7.63 -10.70
N GLY A 603 -45.47 -8.10 -9.73
CA GLY A 603 -45.11 -8.15 -8.32
C GLY A 603 -45.57 -6.90 -7.55
N ASP A 604 -45.92 -7.09 -6.29
CA ASP A 604 -46.31 -6.01 -5.39
C ASP A 604 -45.14 -5.01 -5.25
N TYR A 605 -45.41 -3.70 -5.22
CA TYR A 605 -44.40 -2.65 -4.93
C TYR A 605 -43.87 -2.72 -3.48
N ARG A 606 -44.35 -3.71 -2.73
CA ARG A 606 -43.90 -4.16 -1.43
C ARG A 606 -42.97 -5.36 -1.57
N TYR A 607 -41.91 -5.35 -0.77
CA TYR A 607 -41.12 -6.55 -0.51
C TYR A 607 -41.27 -6.98 0.95
N GLU A 608 -41.51 -8.27 1.20
CA GLU A 608 -41.73 -8.84 2.52
C GLU A 608 -40.72 -9.97 2.80
N TRP A 609 -40.04 -9.88 3.94
CA TRP A 609 -39.28 -10.98 4.51
C TRP A 609 -40.04 -11.58 5.67
N ASP A 610 -40.39 -12.85 5.53
CA ASP A 610 -40.74 -13.71 6.66
C ASP A 610 -39.44 -14.20 7.31
N ILE A 611 -39.21 -13.79 8.56
CA ILE A 611 -38.09 -14.27 9.35
C ILE A 611 -38.54 -15.57 10.05
N PRO A 612 -38.06 -16.75 9.61
CA PRO A 612 -38.44 -18.03 10.19
C PRO A 612 -37.99 -18.10 11.65
N GLY A 613 -38.77 -18.79 12.49
CA GLY A 613 -38.50 -18.95 13.92
C GLY A 613 -37.15 -19.62 14.20
N ALA A 614 -36.45 -19.14 15.23
CA ALA A 614 -35.14 -19.58 15.70
C ALA A 614 -33.94 -19.18 14.80
N VAL A 615 -33.72 -17.88 14.60
CA VAL A 615 -32.37 -17.36 14.27
C VAL A 615 -31.61 -17.09 15.56
N GLU A 616 -31.22 -18.17 16.26
CA GLU A 616 -30.33 -18.12 17.44
C GLU A 616 -28.86 -17.95 17.03
N SER A 617 -28.56 -17.19 15.98
CA SER A 617 -27.17 -16.95 15.62
C SER A 617 -26.60 -15.79 16.44
N ALA A 618 -25.50 -16.05 17.14
CA ALA A 618 -24.65 -15.02 17.73
C ALA A 618 -24.14 -14.00 16.68
N ASN A 619 -24.23 -14.36 15.40
CA ASN A 619 -23.76 -13.55 14.28
C ASN A 619 -24.91 -12.77 13.63
N PRO A 620 -24.78 -11.44 13.44
CA PRO A 620 -25.77 -10.63 12.73
C PRO A 620 -25.94 -11.08 11.27
N GLN A 621 -27.18 -11.16 10.78
CA GLN A 621 -27.48 -11.55 9.41
C GLN A 621 -27.84 -10.32 8.56
N THR A 622 -27.23 -10.16 7.38
CA THR A 622 -27.56 -9.04 6.48
C THR A 622 -28.56 -9.47 5.43
N MET A 623 -29.67 -8.75 5.36
CA MET A 623 -30.78 -8.95 4.42
C MET A 623 -30.75 -7.87 3.34
N ASN A 624 -30.80 -8.27 2.06
CA ASN A 624 -30.69 -7.33 0.93
C ASN A 624 -31.75 -7.60 -0.14
N ILE A 625 -32.35 -6.54 -0.66
CA ILE A 625 -33.18 -6.52 -1.87
C ILE A 625 -32.49 -5.76 -2.98
N PHE A 626 -32.63 -6.28 -4.19
CA PHE A 626 -32.06 -5.70 -5.40
C PHE A 626 -33.14 -5.46 -6.45
N ASP A 627 -32.99 -4.34 -7.15
CA ASP A 627 -33.75 -3.89 -8.29
C ASP A 627 -35.27 -3.88 -8.04
N LEU A 628 -35.71 -3.56 -6.82
CA LEU A 628 -37.13 -3.47 -6.51
C LEU A 628 -37.73 -2.27 -7.28
N PRO A 629 -38.77 -2.48 -8.10
CA PRO A 629 -39.37 -1.40 -8.88
C PRO A 629 -39.89 -0.28 -7.97
N ILE A 630 -39.72 0.97 -8.39
CA ILE A 630 -40.35 2.12 -7.72
C ILE A 630 -41.64 2.46 -8.45
N ALA A 631 -42.75 2.51 -7.72
CA ALA A 631 -44.03 2.87 -8.29
C ALA A 631 -43.97 4.28 -8.89
N PRO A 632 -44.56 4.53 -10.08
CA PRO A 632 -44.57 5.86 -10.70
C PRO A 632 -45.16 6.96 -9.80
N THR A 633 -46.09 6.59 -8.93
CA THR A 633 -46.77 7.48 -7.97
C THR A 633 -46.12 7.52 -6.60
N CYS A 634 -45.02 6.77 -6.38
CA CYS A 634 -44.31 6.74 -5.10
C CYS A 634 -43.80 8.14 -4.73
N LYS A 635 -44.14 8.59 -3.52
CA LYS A 635 -43.63 9.83 -2.90
C LYS A 635 -42.74 9.53 -1.71
N THR A 636 -43.05 8.50 -0.95
CA THR A 636 -42.20 8.04 0.14
C THR A 636 -42.11 6.54 0.16
N MET A 637 -41.03 6.04 0.73
CA MET A 637 -40.82 4.62 0.95
C MET A 637 -40.60 4.38 2.43
N SER A 638 -41.03 3.24 2.95
CA SER A 638 -40.88 2.92 4.36
C SER A 638 -40.32 1.54 4.59
N MET A 639 -39.54 1.39 5.67
CA MET A 639 -39.26 0.09 6.26
C MET A 639 -40.17 -0.11 7.47
N TRP A 640 -40.90 -1.22 7.47
CA TRP A 640 -41.81 -1.65 8.52
C TRP A 640 -41.27 -2.92 9.16
N VAL A 641 -41.37 -3.03 10.48
CA VAL A 641 -40.78 -4.11 11.26
C VAL A 641 -41.82 -4.59 12.28
N ALA A 642 -42.11 -5.89 12.31
CA ALA A 642 -42.99 -6.49 13.31
C ALA A 642 -42.43 -7.81 13.85
N SER A 643 -42.27 -7.89 15.17
CA SER A 643 -42.04 -9.16 15.86
C SER A 643 -43.34 -9.97 15.91
N GLY A 644 -43.24 -11.29 15.88
CA GLY A 644 -44.37 -12.20 16.11
C GLY A 644 -44.82 -12.23 17.57
N SER A 645 -45.54 -13.28 17.94
CA SER A 645 -46.16 -13.44 19.27
C SER A 645 -45.18 -13.66 20.42
N SER A 646 -43.90 -13.92 20.17
CA SER A 646 -42.87 -14.09 21.20
C SER A 646 -41.46 -13.78 20.68
N GLY A 647 -40.67 -13.10 21.53
CA GLY A 647 -39.29 -12.65 21.28
C GLY A 647 -39.17 -11.23 20.73
N ASP A 648 -38.04 -10.58 21.02
CA ASP A 648 -37.73 -9.25 20.50
C ASP A 648 -36.95 -9.37 19.19
N MET A 649 -37.36 -8.60 18.18
CA MET A 649 -36.63 -8.51 16.92
C MET A 649 -35.72 -7.28 16.94
N LYS A 650 -34.42 -7.49 16.74
CA LYS A 650 -33.41 -6.44 16.73
C LYS A 650 -32.91 -6.16 15.31
N VAL A 651 -33.21 -4.99 14.78
CA VAL A 651 -32.80 -4.58 13.41
C VAL A 651 -31.88 -3.37 13.50
N GLY A 652 -30.72 -3.44 12.85
CA GLY A 652 -29.77 -2.35 12.75
C GLY A 652 -29.34 -2.12 11.30
N ARG A 653 -28.60 -1.02 11.07
CA ARG A 653 -27.96 -0.70 9.78
C ARG A 653 -28.88 -0.74 8.54
N PRO A 654 -30.07 -0.11 8.59
CA PRO A 654 -30.93 -0.01 7.41
C PRO A 654 -30.29 0.86 6.32
N TRP A 655 -30.51 0.51 5.06
CA TRP A 655 -30.00 1.28 3.92
C TRP A 655 -30.91 1.21 2.68
N ILE A 656 -30.80 2.22 1.83
CA ILE A 656 -31.49 2.30 0.53
C ILE A 656 -30.62 3.03 -0.50
N SER A 657 -30.64 2.61 -1.78
CA SER A 657 -29.82 3.19 -2.85
C SER A 657 -30.50 3.07 -4.23
N SER A 658 -30.24 4.05 -5.10
CA SER A 658 -30.76 4.13 -6.47
C SER A 658 -30.01 3.33 -7.53
N SER A 659 -28.81 2.80 -7.23
CA SER A 659 -27.95 2.23 -8.29
C SER A 659 -26.86 1.26 -7.84
N ALA A 660 -26.61 1.08 -6.54
CA ALA A 660 -25.55 0.18 -6.09
C ALA A 660 -26.04 -1.28 -6.05
N LYS A 661 -25.59 -2.14 -6.99
CA LYS A 661 -25.94 -3.58 -7.04
C LYS A 661 -25.50 -4.42 -5.83
N LYS A 662 -24.89 -3.80 -4.80
CA LYS A 662 -24.56 -4.38 -3.49
C LYS A 662 -24.13 -3.24 -2.58
N PHE A 663 -25.01 -2.77 -1.72
CA PHE A 663 -24.58 -2.08 -0.51
C PHE A 663 -24.51 -3.17 0.57
N THR A 664 -23.30 -3.58 0.92
CA THR A 664 -23.08 -4.16 2.25
C THR A 664 -22.96 -2.94 3.15
N PRO A 665 -23.71 -2.82 4.26
CA PRO A 665 -23.61 -1.66 5.12
C PRO A 665 -22.13 -1.40 5.40
N TYR A 666 -21.70 -0.18 5.07
CA TYR A 666 -20.32 0.28 5.10
C TYR A 666 -19.46 -0.49 6.10
N ALA A 667 -18.42 -1.17 5.60
CA ALA A 667 -17.14 -1.10 6.30
C ALA A 667 -16.92 0.39 6.57
N PRO A 668 -16.81 0.81 7.84
CA PRO A 668 -16.99 2.19 8.24
C PRO A 668 -16.23 3.14 7.31
N THR A 669 -16.88 4.23 6.90
CA THR A 669 -16.27 5.35 6.15
C THR A 669 -14.99 5.90 6.80
N ILE A 670 -14.65 5.43 8.01
CA ILE A 670 -13.40 5.68 8.70
C ILE A 670 -12.18 5.05 7.97
N LEU A 671 -12.35 4.09 7.05
CA LEU A 671 -11.26 3.49 6.25
C LEU A 671 -10.75 4.36 5.07
N LYS A 672 -11.05 5.65 5.02
CA LYS A 672 -10.56 6.56 3.95
C LYS A 672 -9.68 7.72 4.43
N LEU A 673 -9.51 7.90 5.74
CA LEU A 673 -8.53 8.82 6.27
C LEU A 673 -7.32 7.95 6.61
N GLY A 674 -6.13 8.28 6.09
CA GLY A 674 -4.89 7.55 6.36
C GLY A 674 -4.45 7.59 7.84
N LYS A 675 -5.33 7.24 8.78
CA LYS A 675 -5.12 7.34 10.22
C LYS A 675 -4.14 6.26 10.60
N ARG A 676 -3.03 6.72 11.15
CA ARG A 676 -1.99 5.89 11.73
C ARG A 676 -2.22 5.81 13.23
N ILE A 677 -2.32 4.60 13.77
CA ILE A 677 -2.45 4.35 15.21
C ILE A 677 -1.24 3.53 15.66
N GLU A 678 -0.62 3.91 16.78
CA GLU A 678 0.41 3.08 17.41
C GLU A 678 -0.22 2.26 18.54
N ILE A 679 0.14 0.98 18.64
CA ILE A 679 -0.32 0.07 19.69
C ILE A 679 0.86 -0.49 20.47
N THR A 680 0.59 -0.89 21.71
CA THR A 680 1.56 -1.45 22.67
C THR A 680 0.92 -2.65 23.38
N PRO A 681 1.70 -3.59 23.93
CA PRO A 681 1.14 -4.71 24.69
C PRO A 681 0.31 -4.22 25.88
N GLY A 682 -0.85 -4.84 26.13
CA GLY A 682 -1.82 -4.45 27.15
C GLY A 682 -2.61 -3.18 26.83
N GLY A 683 -2.35 -2.55 25.68
CA GLY A 683 -2.99 -1.31 25.25
C GLY A 683 -4.19 -1.55 24.32
N MET A 684 -4.32 -0.66 23.33
CA MET A 684 -5.33 -0.80 22.28
C MET A 684 -5.02 -2.02 21.40
N THR A 685 -6.04 -2.84 21.15
CA THR A 685 -5.95 -3.99 20.23
C THR A 685 -5.97 -3.55 18.77
N ALA A 686 -5.48 -4.39 17.86
CA ALA A 686 -5.56 -4.13 16.42
C ALA A 686 -7.01 -3.94 15.94
N SER A 687 -7.94 -4.76 16.45
CA SER A 687 -9.36 -4.65 16.11
C SER A 687 -9.98 -3.33 16.60
N GLN A 688 -9.60 -2.84 17.79
CA GLN A 688 -10.01 -1.52 18.26
C GLN A 688 -9.41 -0.40 17.39
N ALA A 689 -8.14 -0.51 17.00
CA ALA A 689 -7.50 0.45 16.11
C ALA A 689 -8.20 0.53 14.74
N VAL A 690 -8.56 -0.62 14.16
CA VAL A 690 -9.36 -0.69 12.94
C VAL A 690 -10.77 -0.10 13.15
N GLY A 691 -11.42 -0.37 14.28
CA GLY A 691 -12.71 0.22 14.64
C GLY A 691 -12.66 1.75 14.76
N GLU A 692 -11.51 2.29 15.17
CA GLU A 692 -11.19 3.72 15.15
C GLU A 692 -10.76 4.25 13.76
N GLY A 693 -10.79 3.37 12.75
CA GLY A 693 -10.43 3.54 11.35
C GLY A 693 -8.96 3.79 11.08
N ALA A 694 -8.08 3.08 11.79
CA ALA A 694 -6.70 2.94 11.35
C ALA A 694 -6.65 2.32 9.95
N SER A 695 -5.96 2.99 9.02
CA SER A 695 -5.46 2.39 7.78
C SER A 695 -4.06 1.82 7.98
N THR A 696 -3.35 2.28 9.02
CA THR A 696 -2.01 1.83 9.38
C THR A 696 -1.90 1.67 10.89
N ILE A 697 -1.43 0.52 11.33
CA ILE A 697 -1.18 0.18 12.72
C ILE A 697 0.33 0.01 12.90
N ILE A 698 0.93 0.82 13.76
CA ILE A 698 2.33 0.67 14.14
C ILE A 698 2.42 -0.11 15.43
N VAL A 699 3.10 -1.24 15.37
CA VAL A 699 3.22 -2.17 16.49
C VAL A 699 4.53 -1.89 17.21
N ASN A 700 4.46 -1.40 18.44
CA ASN A 700 5.65 -1.20 19.27
C ASN A 700 6.25 -2.55 19.70
N ASP A 701 7.51 -2.52 20.13
CA ASP A 701 8.20 -3.70 20.63
C ASP A 701 7.47 -4.36 21.80
N GLY A 702 7.54 -5.68 21.88
CA GLY A 702 6.95 -6.45 22.96
C GLY A 702 6.29 -7.76 22.52
N VAL A 703 5.73 -8.47 23.49
CA VAL A 703 4.99 -9.71 23.30
C VAL A 703 3.51 -9.44 23.51
N TYR A 704 2.72 -9.64 22.47
CA TYR A 704 1.29 -9.51 22.43
C TYR A 704 0.65 -10.89 22.53
N THR A 705 -0.48 -10.97 23.19
CA THR A 705 -1.39 -12.11 23.10
C THR A 705 -2.06 -12.14 21.73
N ALA A 706 -2.59 -13.31 21.35
CA ALA A 706 -3.44 -13.46 20.16
C ALA A 706 -4.52 -12.36 20.07
N ALA A 707 -5.32 -12.20 21.13
CA ALA A 707 -6.46 -11.29 21.14
C ALA A 707 -6.08 -9.81 20.92
N GLU A 708 -4.85 -9.40 21.22
CA GLU A 708 -4.40 -8.02 21.05
C GLU A 708 -4.06 -7.67 19.60
N LEU A 709 -3.61 -8.65 18.80
CA LEU A 709 -3.17 -8.45 17.43
C LEU A 709 -3.93 -9.28 16.39
N THR A 710 -4.92 -10.07 16.80
CA THR A 710 -5.81 -10.75 15.85
C THR A 710 -6.62 -9.75 15.05
N LEU A 711 -6.59 -9.92 13.73
CA LEU A 711 -7.48 -9.23 12.80
C LEU A 711 -8.58 -10.17 12.32
N ASP A 712 -9.80 -9.65 12.35
CA ASP A 712 -10.96 -10.24 11.70
C ASP A 712 -11.22 -9.49 10.39
N GLY A 713 -11.20 -10.22 9.28
CA GLY A 713 -11.48 -9.70 7.94
C GLY A 713 -12.81 -8.96 7.84
N ASP A 714 -13.80 -9.27 8.67
CA ASP A 714 -15.08 -8.55 8.61
C ASP A 714 -14.97 -7.09 9.08
N ASN A 715 -13.86 -6.70 9.72
CA ASN A 715 -13.66 -5.37 10.30
C ASN A 715 -12.93 -4.38 9.39
N PHE A 716 -12.31 -4.80 8.28
CA PHE A 716 -11.51 -3.91 7.43
C PHE A 716 -11.64 -4.20 5.93
N MET A 717 -11.40 -3.19 5.09
CA MET A 717 -11.20 -3.36 3.64
C MET A 717 -9.73 -3.24 3.23
N GLY A 718 -8.89 -2.65 4.08
CA GLY A 718 -7.47 -2.38 3.82
C GLY A 718 -6.79 -1.90 5.10
N VAL A 719 -5.75 -2.60 5.56
CA VAL A 719 -4.94 -2.16 6.72
C VAL A 719 -3.49 -2.61 6.57
N ASP A 720 -2.54 -1.73 6.89
CA ASP A 720 -1.13 -2.07 7.03
C ASP A 720 -0.75 -2.21 8.51
N ILE A 721 -0.16 -3.32 8.90
CA ILE A 721 0.37 -3.57 10.25
C ILE A 721 1.90 -3.63 10.15
N ILE A 722 2.56 -2.64 10.75
CA ILE A 722 3.99 -2.42 10.55
C ILE A 722 4.67 -2.42 11.91
N ALA A 723 5.67 -3.27 12.09
CA ALA A 723 6.53 -3.20 13.25
C ALA A 723 7.23 -1.84 13.31
N LYS A 724 7.34 -1.26 14.51
CA LYS A 724 8.06 -0.01 14.68
C LYS A 724 9.53 -0.21 14.26
N PRO A 725 10.15 0.73 13.54
CA PRO A 725 11.53 0.56 13.09
C PRO A 725 12.48 0.22 14.24
N GLY A 726 13.31 -0.81 14.04
CA GLY A 726 14.28 -1.29 15.03
C GLY A 726 13.69 -2.16 16.15
N THR A 727 12.43 -2.58 16.05
CA THR A 727 11.76 -3.46 17.02
C THR A 727 11.48 -4.84 16.42
N MET A 728 11.16 -5.82 17.27
CA MET A 728 10.76 -7.17 16.82
C MET A 728 9.51 -7.64 17.58
N PRO A 729 8.33 -7.04 17.31
CA PRO A 729 7.10 -7.40 17.98
C PRO A 729 6.74 -8.87 17.75
N LYS A 730 6.29 -9.54 18.80
CA LYS A 730 5.88 -10.93 18.79
C LYS A 730 4.41 -11.05 19.16
N VAL A 731 3.65 -11.83 18.40
CA VAL A 731 2.30 -12.27 18.73
C VAL A 731 2.38 -13.71 19.18
N ARG A 732 1.96 -14.00 20.41
CA ARG A 732 1.99 -15.35 20.97
C ARG A 732 0.58 -15.89 21.10
N GLY A 733 0.29 -16.90 20.28
CA GLY A 733 -0.90 -17.74 20.37
C GLY A 733 -0.66 -18.99 21.19
N GLY A 734 -1.49 -20.00 20.96
CA GLY A 734 -1.41 -21.29 21.63
C GLY A 734 -1.78 -21.24 23.11
N ASP A 735 -1.91 -22.43 23.70
CA ASP A 735 -2.13 -22.60 25.13
C ASP A 735 -0.85 -23.10 25.81
N PRO A 736 -0.34 -22.40 26.84
CA PRO A 736 0.80 -22.87 27.62
C PRO A 736 0.36 -23.95 28.61
N ILE A 737 0.92 -25.14 28.48
CA ILE A 737 0.70 -26.28 29.37
C ILE A 737 1.89 -26.40 30.33
N THR A 738 1.59 -26.40 31.63
CA THR A 738 2.57 -26.46 32.72
C THR A 738 2.08 -27.44 33.80
N GLY A 739 2.92 -27.70 34.82
CA GLY A 739 2.53 -28.56 35.95
C GLY A 739 2.47 -30.04 35.60
N PHE A 740 3.42 -30.50 34.77
CA PHE A 740 3.55 -31.90 34.37
C PHE A 740 3.90 -32.79 35.57
N ASN A 741 3.29 -33.97 35.62
CA ASN A 741 3.54 -34.99 36.64
C ASN A 741 4.03 -36.28 35.98
N ALA A 742 4.94 -37.00 36.63
CA ALA A 742 5.36 -38.31 36.17
C ALA A 742 4.17 -39.29 36.14
N VAL A 743 4.02 -40.05 35.05
CA VAL A 743 2.97 -41.07 34.92
C VAL A 743 3.40 -42.34 35.65
N GLY A 744 2.56 -42.80 36.58
CA GLY A 744 2.85 -43.98 37.40
C GLY A 744 3.10 -45.24 36.57
N GLY A 745 4.22 -45.93 36.84
CA GLY A 745 4.61 -47.15 36.14
C GLY A 745 5.44 -46.94 34.87
N LEU A 746 5.65 -45.68 34.46
CA LEU A 746 6.49 -45.29 33.31
C LEU A 746 7.69 -44.46 33.79
N THR A 747 8.77 -44.45 33.02
CA THR A 747 10.03 -43.80 33.41
C THR A 747 10.33 -42.54 32.62
N ASN A 748 9.70 -42.40 31.44
CA ASN A 748 9.97 -41.31 30.52
C ASN A 748 8.69 -40.61 30.04
N VAL A 749 7.55 -40.78 30.70
CA VAL A 749 6.29 -40.13 30.32
C VAL A 749 5.75 -39.25 31.44
N TYR A 750 5.33 -38.05 31.05
CA TYR A 750 4.81 -37.02 31.93
C TYR A 750 3.47 -36.51 31.39
N SER A 751 2.56 -36.14 32.27
CA SER A 751 1.23 -35.68 31.89
C SER A 751 0.78 -34.41 32.59
N ALA A 752 -0.01 -33.61 31.90
CA ALA A 752 -0.65 -32.40 32.42
C ALA A 752 -2.06 -32.25 31.82
N SER A 753 -2.96 -31.56 32.54
CA SER A 753 -4.28 -31.24 32.00
C SER A 753 -4.14 -30.32 30.79
N CYS A 754 -4.85 -30.65 29.71
CA CYS A 754 -4.84 -29.89 28.47
C CYS A 754 -6.24 -29.91 27.84
N GLN A 755 -6.91 -28.75 27.91
CA GLN A 755 -8.27 -28.61 27.37
C GLN A 755 -8.27 -28.50 25.84
N THR A 756 -7.18 -28.02 25.26
CA THR A 756 -7.03 -27.87 23.82
C THR A 756 -6.42 -29.12 23.24
N GLN A 757 -7.16 -29.76 22.33
CA GLN A 757 -6.60 -30.79 21.49
C GLN A 757 -5.55 -30.16 20.57
N PRO A 758 -4.30 -30.67 20.54
CA PRO A 758 -3.31 -30.21 19.57
C PRO A 758 -3.85 -30.34 18.14
N GLY A 759 -3.57 -29.33 17.32
CA GLY A 759 -3.89 -29.38 15.90
C GLY A 759 -3.11 -30.50 15.23
N MET A 760 -3.80 -31.29 14.41
CA MET A 760 -3.19 -32.38 13.65
C MET A 760 -3.68 -32.31 12.21
N TYR A 761 -2.80 -32.67 11.28
CA TYR A 761 -3.17 -32.83 9.88
C TYR A 761 -4.18 -33.97 9.68
N ASP A 762 -3.95 -35.12 10.33
CA ASP A 762 -4.80 -36.31 10.22
C ASP A 762 -5.18 -36.83 11.63
N ALA A 763 -6.48 -37.03 11.85
CA ALA A 763 -7.02 -37.53 13.10
C ALA A 763 -6.83 -39.05 13.30
N ASN A 764 -6.68 -39.80 12.20
CA ASN A 764 -6.49 -41.25 12.21
C ASN A 764 -5.00 -41.63 12.27
N ASN A 765 -4.12 -40.74 11.80
CA ASN A 765 -2.68 -40.86 11.91
C ASN A 765 -2.14 -39.52 12.45
N PRO A 766 -2.01 -39.37 13.78
CA PRO A 766 -1.73 -38.07 14.39
C PRO A 766 -0.38 -37.52 13.90
N LYS A 767 -0.46 -36.42 13.15
CA LYS A 767 0.65 -35.69 12.55
C LYS A 767 0.62 -34.24 13.02
N GLY A 768 1.71 -33.73 13.60
CA GLY A 768 1.78 -32.35 14.08
C GLY A 768 2.74 -32.13 15.25
N PHE A 769 2.83 -30.87 15.69
CA PHE A 769 3.81 -30.43 16.68
C PHE A 769 3.17 -29.80 17.92
N VAL A 770 3.77 -30.07 19.07
CA VAL A 770 3.70 -29.20 20.26
C VAL A 770 5.13 -28.76 20.61
N PHE A 771 5.29 -27.67 21.35
CA PHE A 771 6.61 -27.04 21.49
C PHE A 771 7.05 -26.87 22.94
N CYS A 772 8.21 -27.41 23.29
CA CYS A 772 8.87 -27.04 24.53
C CYS A 772 9.46 -25.62 24.38
N PHE A 773 8.93 -24.70 25.17
CA PHE A 773 9.23 -23.28 25.06
C PHE A 773 10.67 -22.95 25.44
N GLY A 774 11.28 -22.04 24.68
CA GLY A 774 12.59 -21.46 25.02
C GLY A 774 13.82 -22.34 24.77
N LEU A 775 13.65 -23.55 24.24
CA LEU A 775 14.77 -24.43 23.85
C LEU A 775 14.94 -24.43 22.33
N PRO A 776 16.03 -23.87 21.77
CA PRO A 776 16.28 -23.92 20.33
C PRO A 776 16.49 -25.36 19.81
N TYR A 777 16.11 -25.61 18.56
CA TYR A 777 16.25 -26.92 17.91
C TYR A 777 16.81 -26.81 16.49
N SER A 778 17.56 -27.84 16.10
CA SER A 778 18.24 -27.95 14.80
C SER A 778 19.24 -26.82 14.56
N GLU A 779 20.43 -26.97 15.15
CA GLU A 779 21.55 -26.03 14.97
C GLU A 779 21.94 -25.88 13.49
N ILE A 780 22.22 -24.65 13.09
CA ILE A 780 22.71 -24.31 11.75
C ILE A 780 24.23 -24.23 11.78
N GLN A 781 24.85 -25.35 11.40
CA GLN A 781 26.29 -25.47 11.27
C GLN A 781 26.82 -24.54 10.17
N LEU A 782 28.10 -24.15 10.26
CA LEU A 782 28.72 -23.22 9.29
C LEU A 782 28.59 -23.71 7.84
N GLY A 783 28.75 -25.01 7.59
CA GLY A 783 28.61 -25.60 6.25
C GLY A 783 27.18 -25.57 5.71
N ASP A 784 26.17 -25.49 6.59
CA ASP A 784 24.76 -25.50 6.22
C ASP A 784 24.18 -24.08 6.07
N ARG A 785 24.98 -23.04 6.36
CA ARG A 785 24.52 -21.65 6.35
C ARG A 785 24.05 -21.24 4.96
N HIS A 786 22.84 -20.69 4.93
CA HIS A 786 22.23 -20.12 3.73
C HIS A 786 21.79 -18.68 4.01
N PRO A 787 21.82 -17.75 3.03
CA PRO A 787 21.34 -16.38 3.23
C PRO A 787 19.93 -16.28 3.82
N ALA A 788 19.00 -17.14 3.39
CA ALA A 788 17.63 -17.20 3.91
C ALA A 788 17.52 -17.54 5.42
N HIS A 789 18.60 -18.01 6.05
CA HIS A 789 18.64 -18.17 7.50
C HIS A 789 18.68 -16.83 8.25
N HIS A 790 19.00 -15.72 7.58
CA HIS A 790 19.06 -14.38 8.17
C HIS A 790 19.90 -14.32 9.45
N GLY A 791 21.00 -15.08 9.48
CA GLY A 791 21.93 -15.13 10.62
C GLY A 791 21.49 -16.01 11.80
N ARG A 792 20.31 -16.66 11.75
CA ARG A 792 19.81 -17.55 12.84
C ARG A 792 20.82 -18.63 13.20
N SER A 793 20.96 -18.94 14.49
CA SER A 793 21.80 -20.05 14.96
C SER A 793 21.12 -21.40 14.88
N HIS A 794 19.78 -21.41 14.88
CA HIS A 794 18.95 -22.61 14.89
C HIS A 794 17.76 -22.40 13.95
N ARG A 795 17.23 -23.47 13.36
CA ARG A 795 16.08 -23.43 12.46
C ARG A 795 14.78 -23.13 13.22
N LEU A 796 14.66 -23.66 14.43
CA LEU A 796 13.53 -23.41 15.33
C LEU A 796 14.02 -22.78 16.66
N PRO A 797 13.36 -21.73 17.17
CA PRO A 797 13.68 -21.15 18.48
C PRO A 797 13.05 -21.93 19.65
N HIS A 798 12.18 -22.90 19.36
CA HIS A 798 11.47 -23.73 20.33
C HIS A 798 11.57 -25.19 19.89
N PHE A 799 11.65 -26.11 20.86
CA PHE A 799 11.95 -27.50 20.56
C PHE A 799 10.64 -28.21 20.20
N PRO A 800 10.51 -28.76 18.98
CA PRO A 800 9.30 -29.47 18.58
C PRO A 800 9.26 -30.86 19.21
N LEU A 801 8.10 -31.24 19.73
CA LEU A 801 7.76 -32.62 20.06
C LEU A 801 6.88 -33.14 18.94
N PHE A 802 7.19 -34.34 18.46
CA PHE A 802 6.57 -34.92 17.28
C PHE A 802 5.34 -35.76 17.66
N ALA A 803 4.25 -35.62 16.91
CA ALA A 803 3.13 -36.57 17.00
C ALA A 803 3.56 -37.97 16.51
N GLY A 804 2.75 -38.99 16.78
CA GLY A 804 3.00 -40.36 16.30
C GLY A 804 2.50 -41.43 17.26
N PRO A 805 2.85 -41.37 18.56
CA PRO A 805 2.30 -42.30 19.54
C PRO A 805 0.79 -42.14 19.70
N THR A 806 0.06 -43.25 19.60
CA THR A 806 -1.40 -43.31 19.79
C THR A 806 -1.78 -43.80 21.18
N THR A 807 -0.79 -44.20 21.98
CA THR A 807 -0.96 -44.61 23.38
C THR A 807 0.21 -44.13 24.25
N VAL A 808 -0.04 -44.08 25.56
CA VAL A 808 1.00 -43.74 26.57
C VAL A 808 2.17 -44.74 26.56
N ASN A 809 1.90 -46.02 26.25
CA ASN A 809 2.96 -47.04 26.18
C ASN A 809 3.84 -46.89 24.94
N GLU A 810 3.25 -46.56 23.79
CA GLU A 810 4.02 -46.23 22.58
C GLU A 810 4.90 -45.01 22.82
N LEU A 811 4.36 -44.01 23.53
CA LEU A 811 5.09 -42.80 23.91
C LEU A 811 6.31 -43.14 24.77
N GLU A 812 6.20 -44.01 25.78
CA GLU A 812 7.35 -44.44 26.60
C GLU A 812 8.50 -45.00 25.76
N SER A 813 8.18 -45.71 24.67
CA SER A 813 9.16 -46.31 23.76
C SER A 813 9.64 -45.41 22.62
N ALA A 814 9.10 -44.19 22.49
CA ALA A 814 9.45 -43.29 21.40
C ALA A 814 10.92 -42.84 21.51
N THR A 815 11.66 -42.98 20.40
CA THR A 815 13.09 -42.60 20.33
C THR A 815 13.30 -41.11 20.12
N GLN A 816 12.28 -40.42 19.61
CA GLN A 816 12.25 -38.97 19.45
C GLN A 816 11.31 -38.37 20.50
N PRO A 817 11.60 -37.17 21.04
CA PRO A 817 10.67 -36.49 21.92
C PRO A 817 9.32 -36.29 21.22
N SER A 818 8.29 -36.89 21.80
CA SER A 818 6.96 -37.00 21.21
C SER A 818 5.86 -36.61 22.18
N TRP A 819 4.64 -36.54 21.67
CA TRP A 819 3.44 -36.28 22.46
C TRP A 819 2.31 -37.24 22.10
N TYR A 820 1.40 -37.44 23.06
CA TYR A 820 0.13 -38.16 22.91
C TYR A 820 -0.97 -37.38 23.63
N TYR A 821 -2.16 -37.28 23.04
CA TYR A 821 -3.29 -36.57 23.63
C TYR A 821 -4.47 -37.50 23.89
N ASP A 822 -4.90 -37.61 25.14
CA ASP A 822 -6.12 -38.30 25.51
C ASP A 822 -7.30 -37.32 25.41
N ALA A 823 -8.03 -37.41 24.30
CA ALA A 823 -9.18 -36.55 24.03
C ALA A 823 -10.36 -36.75 25.00
N THR A 824 -10.44 -37.90 25.67
CA THR A 824 -11.50 -38.20 26.64
C THR A 824 -11.14 -37.61 28.00
N ALA A 825 -9.91 -37.85 28.47
CA ALA A 825 -9.43 -37.34 29.75
C ALA A 825 -9.03 -35.86 29.71
N LYS A 826 -8.84 -35.28 28.52
CA LYS A 826 -8.30 -33.92 28.31
C LYS A 826 -6.91 -33.77 28.96
N VAL A 827 -6.03 -34.71 28.65
CA VAL A 827 -4.66 -34.80 29.19
C VAL A 827 -3.67 -34.89 28.05
N LEU A 828 -2.64 -34.05 28.12
CA LEU A 828 -1.47 -34.12 27.24
C LEU A 828 -0.39 -34.94 27.93
N TYR A 829 0.11 -35.97 27.24
CA TYR A 829 1.25 -36.78 27.62
C TYR A 829 2.43 -36.44 26.72
N VAL A 830 3.62 -36.33 27.30
CA VAL A 830 4.86 -36.09 26.55
C VAL A 830 6.02 -36.90 27.14
N ASN A 831 7.04 -37.14 26.33
CA ASN A 831 8.31 -37.65 26.84
C ASN A 831 9.18 -36.54 27.45
N SER A 832 10.22 -36.94 28.18
CA SER A 832 11.27 -35.98 28.56
C SER A 832 11.94 -35.36 27.33
N VAL A 833 12.21 -34.07 27.42
CA VAL A 833 12.97 -33.32 26.41
C VAL A 833 14.42 -33.25 26.87
N PRO A 834 15.41 -33.55 26.02
CA PRO A 834 16.82 -33.52 26.41
C PRO A 834 17.24 -32.18 27.03
N GLY A 835 17.84 -32.24 28.21
CA GLY A 835 18.36 -31.06 28.91
C GLY A 835 17.32 -30.18 29.61
N VAL A 836 16.05 -30.60 29.65
CA VAL A 836 14.96 -29.89 30.36
C VAL A 836 14.41 -30.79 31.45
N ASP A 837 14.18 -30.24 32.64
CA ASP A 837 13.45 -30.95 33.69
C ASP A 837 11.96 -31.06 33.29
N PRO A 838 11.45 -32.27 33.02
CA PRO A 838 10.09 -32.46 32.54
C PRO A 838 9.01 -32.02 33.54
N LEU A 839 9.32 -31.88 34.84
CA LEU A 839 8.34 -31.38 35.82
C LEU A 839 8.20 -29.85 35.78
N SER A 840 9.18 -29.15 35.20
CA SER A 840 9.23 -27.68 35.15
C SER A 840 9.05 -27.11 33.74
N MET A 841 9.01 -27.97 32.72
CA MET A 841 8.85 -27.53 31.33
C MET A 841 7.50 -26.85 31.06
N THR A 842 7.51 -25.95 30.08
CA THR A 842 6.30 -25.36 29.52
C THR A 842 6.16 -25.84 28.08
N ILE A 843 5.08 -26.55 27.79
CA ILE A 843 4.75 -27.01 26.44
C ILE A 843 3.66 -26.10 25.87
N TYR A 844 3.90 -25.45 24.75
CA TYR A 844 2.85 -24.75 24.02
C TYR A 844 2.15 -25.71 23.06
N VAL A 845 0.83 -25.72 23.14
CA VAL A 845 -0.03 -26.34 22.14
C VAL A 845 -0.48 -25.24 21.17
N PRO A 846 -0.01 -25.24 19.91
CA PRO A 846 -0.40 -24.22 18.94
C PRO A 846 -1.91 -24.13 18.76
N LYS A 847 -2.43 -22.91 18.57
CA LYS A 847 -3.88 -22.68 18.45
C LYS A 847 -4.20 -21.36 17.75
N GLY A 848 -5.21 -21.43 16.88
CA GLY A 848 -5.81 -20.27 16.23
C GLY A 848 -4.93 -19.65 15.14
N TYR A 849 -5.41 -18.52 14.62
CA TYR A 849 -4.77 -17.74 13.57
C TYR A 849 -4.69 -16.26 13.99
N GLY A 850 -3.57 -15.60 13.70
CA GLY A 850 -3.38 -14.16 13.93
C GLY A 850 -4.17 -13.28 12.95
N LEU A 851 -4.64 -13.87 11.86
CA LEU A 851 -5.52 -13.23 10.88
C LEU A 851 -6.50 -14.30 10.41
N SER A 852 -7.79 -13.95 10.36
CA SER A 852 -8.82 -14.76 9.72
C SER A 852 -9.63 -13.88 8.79
N ASN A 853 -9.66 -14.22 7.50
CA ASN A 853 -10.38 -13.46 6.49
C ASN A 853 -11.43 -14.31 5.77
N GLY A 854 -12.63 -13.73 5.59
CA GLY A 854 -13.71 -14.33 4.80
C GLY A 854 -14.04 -13.59 3.51
N SER A 855 -13.39 -12.46 3.20
CA SER A 855 -13.84 -11.54 2.14
C SER A 855 -12.77 -11.13 1.13
N ARG A 856 -13.14 -11.18 -0.17
CA ARG A 856 -12.30 -10.78 -1.32
C ARG A 856 -12.08 -9.30 -1.47
N ARG A 857 -12.76 -8.49 -0.65
CA ARG A 857 -12.66 -7.04 -0.69
C ARG A 857 -11.51 -6.51 0.17
N ASN A 858 -10.95 -7.38 0.98
CA ASN A 858 -10.01 -7.00 2.01
C ASN A 858 -8.60 -7.05 1.45
N ASN A 859 -7.77 -6.15 1.95
CA ASN A 859 -6.34 -6.14 1.68
C ASN A 859 -5.58 -5.98 2.99
N VAL A 860 -4.42 -6.61 3.10
CA VAL A 860 -3.58 -6.45 4.28
C VAL A 860 -2.12 -6.32 3.90
N GLY A 861 -1.45 -5.36 4.55
CA GLY A 861 0.01 -5.25 4.61
C GLY A 861 0.51 -5.72 5.97
N ILE A 862 1.53 -6.58 6.04
CA ILE A 862 2.16 -6.95 7.32
C ILE A 862 3.69 -6.89 7.18
N GLU A 863 4.36 -6.12 8.03
CA GLU A 863 5.81 -5.93 7.95
C GLU A 863 6.51 -6.11 9.30
N GLY A 864 7.47 -7.04 9.37
CA GLY A 864 8.41 -7.17 10.49
C GLY A 864 7.84 -7.76 11.78
N LEU A 865 6.73 -8.51 11.71
CA LEU A 865 6.12 -9.18 12.87
C LEU A 865 6.50 -10.66 12.96
N THR A 866 6.53 -11.19 14.18
CA THR A 866 6.67 -12.63 14.45
C THR A 866 5.38 -13.16 15.10
N TYR A 867 4.85 -14.26 14.59
CA TYR A 867 3.72 -15.00 15.15
C TYR A 867 4.23 -16.34 15.69
N GLU A 868 4.08 -16.59 16.99
CA GLU A 868 4.48 -17.81 17.69
C GLU A 868 3.21 -18.60 18.09
N PHE A 869 3.21 -19.92 17.87
CA PHE A 869 2.16 -20.87 18.26
C PHE A 869 0.78 -20.62 17.63
N MET A 870 0.77 -20.04 16.43
CA MET A 870 -0.42 -19.77 15.61
C MET A 870 -0.03 -19.59 14.14
N GLY A 871 -0.99 -19.76 13.22
CA GLY A 871 -0.81 -19.48 11.79
C GLY A 871 -1.35 -18.11 11.37
N LEU A 872 -1.29 -17.82 10.07
CA LEU A 872 -1.99 -16.70 9.43
C LEU A 872 -2.89 -17.21 8.30
N LYS A 873 -4.14 -16.77 8.27
CA LYS A 873 -5.13 -17.21 7.30
C LYS A 873 -5.57 -16.04 6.42
N PHE A 874 -4.96 -15.94 5.25
CA PHE A 874 -5.22 -14.93 4.22
C PHE A 874 -6.33 -15.32 3.25
N ASP A 875 -7.02 -16.43 3.53
CA ASP A 875 -8.02 -17.00 2.65
C ASP A 875 -8.99 -15.97 2.10
N ASN A 876 -9.31 -16.13 0.81
CA ASN A 876 -10.29 -15.34 0.11
C ASN A 876 -9.98 -13.84 0.13
N MET A 877 -8.74 -13.40 0.37
CA MET A 877 -8.38 -11.98 0.42
C MET A 877 -8.10 -11.41 -0.98
N GLY A 878 -8.44 -10.14 -1.21
CA GLY A 878 -8.26 -9.50 -2.52
C GLY A 878 -6.79 -9.37 -2.90
N LYS A 879 -5.99 -8.80 -1.98
CA LYS A 879 -4.54 -8.67 -2.10
C LYS A 879 -3.87 -8.64 -0.73
N SER A 880 -2.82 -9.43 -0.57
CA SER A 880 -2.02 -9.48 0.65
C SER A 880 -0.56 -9.20 0.31
N GLN A 881 0.10 -8.34 1.08
CA GLN A 881 1.54 -8.08 0.94
C GLN A 881 2.21 -8.21 2.29
N ILE A 882 3.15 -9.13 2.42
CA ILE A 882 3.87 -9.35 3.68
C ILE A 882 5.37 -9.32 3.47
N GLU A 883 6.10 -8.74 4.41
CA GLU A 883 7.54 -8.58 4.33
C GLU A 883 8.21 -8.80 5.69
N GLY A 884 9.23 -9.66 5.73
CA GLY A 884 9.95 -9.98 6.96
C GLY A 884 9.08 -10.59 8.07
N VAL A 885 7.97 -11.23 7.70
CA VAL A 885 7.07 -11.90 8.66
C VAL A 885 7.61 -13.27 9.02
N ASN A 886 7.60 -13.58 10.32
CA ASN A 886 7.97 -14.90 10.84
C ASN A 886 6.75 -15.60 11.41
N VAL A 887 6.50 -16.86 11.05
CA VAL A 887 5.48 -17.73 11.66
C VAL A 887 6.18 -18.95 12.22
N ILE A 888 5.94 -19.24 13.50
CA ILE A 888 6.69 -20.24 14.26
C ILE A 888 5.70 -21.12 15.02
N GLY A 889 5.50 -22.35 14.57
CA GLY A 889 4.60 -23.30 15.20
C GLY A 889 3.13 -23.02 14.91
N SER A 890 2.58 -23.56 13.82
CA SER A 890 1.15 -23.44 13.51
C SER A 890 0.37 -24.70 13.89
N PRO A 891 -0.90 -24.59 14.35
CA PRO A 891 -1.76 -25.76 14.59
C PRO A 891 -2.09 -26.56 13.33
N ILE A 892 -2.09 -25.93 12.16
CA ILE A 892 -2.30 -26.57 10.85
C ILE A 892 -1.31 -25.91 9.90
N ASP A 893 -1.78 -25.00 9.03
CA ASP A 893 -0.96 -24.30 8.06
C ASP A 893 -0.31 -23.07 8.65
N GLY A 894 0.98 -22.86 8.37
CA GLY A 894 1.68 -21.66 8.76
C GLY A 894 1.06 -20.42 8.10
N LEU A 895 0.99 -20.44 6.77
CA LEU A 895 0.28 -19.47 5.95
C LEU A 895 -0.76 -20.20 5.10
N SER A 896 -2.03 -19.99 5.43
CA SER A 896 -3.17 -20.41 4.60
C SER A 896 -3.46 -19.30 3.60
N VAL A 897 -3.32 -19.61 2.32
CA VAL A 897 -3.31 -18.68 1.19
C VAL A 897 -4.29 -19.12 0.11
N ASP A 898 -5.45 -19.64 0.53
CA ASP A 898 -6.49 -20.05 -0.39
C ASP A 898 -7.10 -18.83 -1.10
N LYS A 899 -7.25 -18.89 -2.43
CA LYS A 899 -8.00 -17.86 -3.20
C LYS A 899 -7.53 -16.42 -2.93
N VAL A 900 -6.22 -16.20 -2.76
CA VAL A 900 -5.62 -14.88 -2.47
C VAL A 900 -4.61 -14.44 -3.54
N ASN A 901 -4.47 -13.12 -3.72
CA ASN A 901 -3.30 -12.57 -4.40
C ASN A 901 -2.22 -12.18 -3.38
N LEU A 902 -1.29 -13.09 -3.10
CA LEU A 902 -0.23 -12.91 -2.11
C LEU A 902 1.09 -12.48 -2.77
N ILE A 903 1.74 -11.49 -2.16
CA ILE A 903 3.17 -11.25 -2.34
C ILE A 903 3.83 -11.33 -0.97
N ASP A 904 4.73 -12.29 -0.78
CA ASP A 904 5.57 -12.40 0.42
C ASP A 904 7.05 -12.19 0.10
N ARG A 905 7.77 -11.48 0.98
CA ARG A 905 9.20 -11.20 0.83
C ARG A 905 9.94 -11.47 2.13
N TYR A 906 11.05 -12.19 2.06
CA TYR A 906 11.93 -12.48 3.21
C TYR A 906 11.17 -13.09 4.40
N CYS A 907 10.07 -13.79 4.12
CA CYS A 907 9.21 -14.39 5.13
C CYS A 907 9.76 -15.74 5.57
N SER A 908 9.55 -16.10 6.82
CA SER A 908 10.00 -17.37 7.39
C SER A 908 8.85 -18.08 8.07
N VAL A 909 8.55 -19.30 7.66
CA VAL A 909 7.47 -20.09 8.24
C VAL A 909 8.05 -21.44 8.64
N VAL A 910 7.95 -21.77 9.92
CA VAL A 910 8.64 -22.93 10.47
C VAL A 910 7.79 -23.67 11.50
N GLY A 911 7.87 -25.00 11.50
CA GLY A 911 7.22 -25.84 12.51
C GLY A 911 5.69 -25.94 12.37
N SER A 912 5.14 -25.87 11.16
CA SER A 912 3.69 -26.01 10.96
C SER A 912 3.26 -27.47 11.08
N SER A 913 2.13 -27.74 11.76
CA SER A 913 1.63 -29.11 11.95
C SER A 913 1.01 -29.71 10.69
N ASN A 914 0.80 -28.89 9.66
CA ASN A 914 0.58 -29.30 8.28
C ASN A 914 1.64 -28.63 7.37
N ASP A 915 1.22 -27.77 6.44
CA ASP A 915 2.10 -27.08 5.50
C ASP A 915 2.60 -25.76 6.07
N ASN A 916 3.78 -25.34 5.63
CA ASN A 916 4.23 -23.98 5.92
C ASN A 916 3.49 -22.95 5.03
N TRP A 917 3.36 -23.19 3.73
CA TRP A 917 2.47 -22.43 2.85
C TRP A 917 1.46 -23.39 2.22
N ASN A 918 0.17 -23.16 2.40
CA ASN A 918 -0.89 -23.96 1.79
C ASN A 918 -1.84 -23.06 0.99
N GLY A 919 -2.10 -23.40 -0.26
CA GLY A 919 -3.05 -22.68 -1.09
C GLY A 919 -3.90 -23.59 -1.96
N HIS A 920 -5.21 -23.40 -1.87
CA HIS A 920 -6.21 -24.00 -2.75
C HIS A 920 -6.93 -22.96 -3.61
N GLY A 921 -7.14 -23.31 -4.88
CA GLY A 921 -7.93 -22.51 -5.83
C GLY A 921 -9.43 -22.69 -5.67
N THR A 922 -9.83 -23.83 -5.12
CA THR A 922 -11.23 -24.22 -4.91
C THR A 922 -11.37 -24.91 -3.57
N TYR A 923 -12.38 -24.54 -2.77
CA TYR A 923 -12.87 -25.46 -1.73
C TYR A 923 -14.16 -26.07 -2.26
N GLY A 924 -14.38 -27.34 -1.91
CA GLY A 924 -15.40 -28.23 -2.46
C GLY A 924 -16.82 -27.65 -2.68
N ASP A 925 -17.54 -28.37 -3.53
CA ASP A 925 -18.96 -28.23 -3.84
C ASP A 925 -19.39 -27.13 -4.82
N THR A 926 -18.60 -26.87 -5.86
CA THR A 926 -19.22 -26.48 -7.14
C THR A 926 -18.86 -27.46 -8.26
N PRO A 927 -19.40 -28.70 -8.26
CA PRO A 927 -19.52 -29.46 -9.49
C PRO A 927 -20.36 -28.62 -10.46
N GLY A 928 -19.71 -28.05 -11.47
CA GLY A 928 -20.39 -27.23 -12.46
C GLY A 928 -20.79 -25.85 -11.92
N ARG A 929 -19.93 -24.86 -12.13
CA ARG A 929 -20.48 -23.62 -12.65
C ARG A 929 -21.12 -23.97 -14.01
N GLN A 930 -22.43 -24.19 -14.00
CA GLN A 930 -23.20 -24.55 -15.20
C GLN A 930 -23.22 -23.41 -16.24
N ASP A 931 -22.62 -22.25 -15.94
CA ASP A 931 -22.52 -21.09 -16.81
C ASP A 931 -21.23 -21.07 -17.66
N GLY A 932 -20.30 -22.01 -17.46
CA GLY A 932 -19.07 -22.12 -18.27
C GLY A 932 -18.02 -21.03 -18.03
N PHE A 933 -18.13 -20.23 -16.97
CA PHE A 933 -17.14 -19.17 -16.67
C PHE A 933 -16.16 -19.57 -15.56
N ALA A 934 -14.86 -19.50 -15.84
CA ALA A 934 -13.78 -19.69 -14.88
C ALA A 934 -14.01 -18.95 -13.54
N SER A 935 -13.78 -19.62 -12.40
CA SER A 935 -13.56 -18.94 -11.12
C SER A 935 -12.16 -18.33 -11.11
N ILE A 936 -12.05 -17.12 -10.56
CA ILE A 936 -10.84 -16.27 -10.56
C ILE A 936 -9.57 -17.05 -10.21
N ASP A 937 -8.56 -16.98 -11.09
CA ASP A 937 -7.18 -17.43 -10.83
C ASP A 937 -6.63 -16.67 -9.61
N TYR A 938 -5.99 -17.36 -8.66
CA TYR A 938 -5.30 -16.72 -7.54
C TYR A 938 -3.79 -16.87 -7.70
N PHE A 939 -3.05 -15.87 -7.24
CA PHE A 939 -1.64 -15.72 -7.53
C PHE A 939 -0.81 -15.57 -6.26
N SER A 940 0.24 -16.37 -6.13
CA SER A 940 1.19 -16.29 -5.01
C SER A 940 2.60 -16.08 -5.52
N SER A 941 3.25 -14.99 -5.09
CA SER A 941 4.66 -14.70 -5.35
C SER A 941 5.46 -14.58 -4.08
N SER A 942 6.45 -15.46 -3.94
CA SER A 942 7.36 -15.49 -2.79
C SER A 942 8.78 -15.10 -3.21
N TYR A 943 9.38 -14.16 -2.50
CA TYR A 943 10.76 -13.70 -2.73
C TYR A 943 11.62 -14.05 -1.51
N GLU A 944 12.62 -14.89 -1.73
CA GLU A 944 13.48 -15.46 -0.69
C GLU A 944 12.70 -16.04 0.52
N PRO A 945 11.69 -16.91 0.31
CA PRO A 945 11.01 -17.55 1.43
C PRO A 945 11.94 -18.50 2.18
N TYR A 946 11.75 -18.63 3.48
CA TYR A 946 12.40 -19.64 4.31
C TYR A 946 11.34 -20.58 4.93
N SER A 947 11.36 -21.85 4.54
CA SER A 947 10.48 -22.88 5.05
C SER A 947 11.30 -23.96 5.76
N ALA A 948 10.92 -24.31 6.98
CA ALA A 948 11.53 -25.45 7.65
C ALA A 948 10.58 -26.20 8.57
N TRP A 949 10.75 -27.52 8.69
CA TRP A 949 10.01 -28.34 9.65
C TRP A 949 8.48 -28.21 9.51
N ALA A 950 7.94 -28.11 8.29
CA ALA A 950 6.55 -28.46 8.06
C ALA A 950 6.37 -29.97 8.30
N TRP A 951 5.24 -30.37 8.88
CA TRP A 951 4.95 -31.80 8.97
C TRP A 951 4.67 -32.38 7.59
N ASP A 952 3.96 -31.65 6.75
CA ASP A 952 3.67 -32.03 5.37
C ASP A 952 4.61 -31.25 4.43
N ASP A 953 4.10 -30.29 3.66
CA ASP A 953 4.88 -29.60 2.65
C ASP A 953 5.49 -28.28 3.11
N GLY A 954 6.69 -28.00 2.61
CA GLY A 954 7.28 -26.68 2.76
C GLY A 954 6.46 -25.59 2.07
N ARG A 955 5.84 -25.94 0.94
CA ARG A 955 4.90 -25.12 0.18
C ARG A 955 4.04 -26.02 -0.70
N SER A 956 2.72 -25.89 -0.60
CA SER A 956 1.74 -26.65 -1.37
C SER A 956 0.81 -25.66 -2.10
N LEU A 957 0.69 -25.79 -3.43
CA LEU A 957 -0.27 -25.02 -4.24
C LEU A 957 -1.11 -25.98 -5.08
N HIS A 958 -2.42 -25.85 -4.98
CA HIS A 958 -3.38 -26.80 -5.55
C HIS A 958 -4.34 -26.13 -6.52
N GLU A 959 -4.89 -26.96 -7.41
CA GLU A 959 -5.91 -26.57 -8.40
C GLU A 959 -5.45 -25.36 -9.20
N ARG A 960 -6.35 -24.44 -9.56
CA ARG A 960 -6.09 -23.20 -10.33
C ARG A 960 -5.10 -22.20 -9.72
N GLY A 961 -4.23 -22.61 -8.80
CA GLY A 961 -3.18 -21.81 -8.22
C GLY A 961 -2.06 -21.49 -9.22
N ARG A 962 -1.71 -20.20 -9.29
CA ARG A 962 -0.52 -19.73 -10.01
C ARG A 962 0.55 -19.27 -9.03
N GLY A 963 1.67 -19.96 -9.04
CA GLY A 963 2.78 -19.74 -8.12
C GLY A 963 4.05 -19.22 -8.79
N ARG A 964 4.78 -18.37 -8.08
CA ARG A 964 6.18 -18.05 -8.38
C ARG A 964 6.99 -17.97 -7.11
N VAL A 965 8.17 -18.59 -7.12
CA VAL A 965 9.18 -18.44 -6.06
C VAL A 965 10.50 -17.99 -6.67
N ASP A 966 11.12 -16.96 -6.09
CA ASP A 966 12.42 -16.41 -6.50
C ASP A 966 13.40 -16.43 -5.33
N GLY A 967 14.43 -17.29 -5.41
CA GLY A 967 15.37 -17.56 -4.33
C GLY A 967 14.76 -18.39 -3.20
N GLY A 968 15.35 -18.29 -2.01
CA GLY A 968 14.84 -18.90 -0.78
C GLY A 968 15.42 -20.28 -0.45
N LEU A 969 14.92 -20.87 0.63
CA LEU A 969 15.32 -22.20 1.12
C LEU A 969 14.12 -22.94 1.70
N MET A 970 13.89 -24.17 1.23
CA MET A 970 12.96 -25.13 1.85
C MET A 970 13.77 -26.29 2.42
N GLU A 971 13.69 -26.55 3.74
CA GLU A 971 14.49 -27.61 4.36
C GLU A 971 13.78 -28.40 5.46
N PHE A 972 14.03 -29.71 5.55
CA PHE A 972 13.49 -30.57 6.63
C PHE A 972 11.96 -30.62 6.70
N ASN A 973 11.26 -30.44 5.58
CA ASN A 973 9.81 -30.61 5.51
C ASN A 973 9.45 -32.09 5.30
N GLY A 974 8.37 -32.55 5.92
CA GLY A 974 8.06 -33.98 6.01
C GLY A 974 7.76 -34.64 4.69
N SER A 975 6.94 -34.04 3.84
CA SER A 975 6.61 -34.60 2.52
C SER A 975 7.49 -34.01 1.42
N THR A 976 7.32 -32.72 1.09
CA THR A 976 8.14 -32.07 0.05
C THR A 976 8.71 -30.73 0.51
N GLY A 977 9.74 -30.25 -0.20
CA GLY A 977 10.07 -28.83 -0.16
C GLY A 977 8.99 -27.99 -0.83
N CYS A 978 8.56 -28.43 -2.02
CA CYS A 978 7.43 -27.85 -2.75
C CYS A 978 6.56 -28.94 -3.40
N ALA A 979 5.24 -28.87 -3.20
CA ALA A 979 4.23 -29.80 -3.71
C ALA A 979 3.15 -29.05 -4.53
N PRO A 980 3.46 -28.62 -5.75
CA PRO A 980 2.43 -28.19 -6.67
C PRO A 980 1.54 -29.39 -7.04
N ALA A 981 0.22 -29.23 -6.90
CA ALA A 981 -0.76 -30.30 -7.06
C ALA A 981 -1.60 -30.15 -8.34
N GLY A 982 -2.40 -31.18 -8.67
CA GLY A 982 -3.25 -31.21 -9.86
C GLY A 982 -4.04 -29.92 -10.10
N GLY A 983 -3.90 -29.34 -11.29
CA GLY A 983 -4.48 -28.05 -11.71
C GLY A 983 -3.52 -26.87 -11.64
N ALA A 984 -2.43 -26.97 -10.85
CA ALA A 984 -1.59 -25.83 -10.53
C ALA A 984 -0.51 -25.52 -11.58
N GLU A 985 -0.13 -24.25 -11.65
CA GLU A 985 0.95 -23.75 -12.48
C GLU A 985 1.98 -23.02 -11.61
N GLU A 986 3.17 -23.58 -11.43
CA GLU A 986 4.19 -22.97 -10.56
C GLU A 986 5.57 -22.88 -11.20
N SER A 987 6.27 -21.78 -10.93
CA SER A 987 7.64 -21.57 -11.41
C SER A 987 8.59 -21.22 -10.27
N TYR A 988 9.72 -21.94 -10.20
CA TYR A 988 10.76 -21.76 -9.18
C TYR A 988 12.05 -21.27 -9.83
N TYR A 989 12.65 -20.22 -9.27
CA TYR A 989 13.89 -19.61 -9.76
C TYR A 989 14.93 -19.56 -8.63
N ASN A 990 16.13 -20.09 -8.86
CA ASN A 990 17.27 -20.01 -7.92
C ASN A 990 16.96 -20.51 -6.49
N LEU A 991 15.95 -21.37 -6.34
CA LEU A 991 15.56 -21.95 -5.06
C LEU A 991 16.51 -23.09 -4.66
N GLU A 992 16.81 -23.19 -3.37
CA GLU A 992 17.46 -24.39 -2.80
C GLU A 992 16.44 -25.18 -1.96
N VAL A 993 16.39 -26.50 -2.17
CA VAL A 993 15.59 -27.43 -1.37
C VAL A 993 16.50 -28.51 -0.80
N ARG A 994 16.37 -28.84 0.48
CA ARG A 994 17.19 -29.92 1.05
C ARG A 994 16.56 -30.71 2.18
N SER A 995 16.95 -31.98 2.30
CA SER A 995 16.57 -32.83 3.44
C SER A 995 15.06 -32.94 3.68
N CYS A 996 14.26 -32.83 2.62
CA CYS A 996 12.80 -33.00 2.67
C CYS A 996 12.39 -34.43 2.27
N GLY A 997 11.19 -34.85 2.64
CA GLY A 997 10.66 -36.19 2.33
C GLY A 997 10.98 -37.22 3.41
N TRP A 998 10.98 -36.85 4.69
CA TRP A 998 11.20 -37.80 5.78
C TRP A 998 9.91 -38.51 6.25
N ASP A 999 8.73 -37.97 5.96
CA ASP A 999 7.41 -38.53 6.33
C ASP A 999 6.79 -39.37 5.20
N VAL A 1000 6.92 -38.92 3.94
CA VAL A 1000 6.29 -39.57 2.77
C VAL A 1000 7.36 -40.11 1.80
N PRO A 1001 7.59 -41.44 1.75
CA PRO A 1001 8.66 -42.09 0.97
C PRO A 1001 8.71 -41.81 -0.55
N GLU A 1002 7.59 -41.38 -1.11
CA GLU A 1002 7.39 -41.21 -2.56
C GLU A 1002 7.52 -39.75 -3.00
N GLN A 1003 7.78 -38.86 -2.02
CA GLN A 1003 7.81 -37.42 -2.17
C GLN A 1003 9.15 -36.88 -1.63
N GLY A 1004 9.63 -35.78 -2.20
CA GLY A 1004 10.92 -35.20 -1.82
C GLY A 1004 11.36 -34.12 -2.80
N GLY A 1005 12.12 -33.15 -2.30
CA GLY A 1005 12.56 -32.04 -3.13
C GLY A 1005 11.38 -31.22 -3.66
N ILE A 1006 11.24 -31.17 -4.98
CA ILE A 1006 10.07 -30.60 -5.67
C ILE A 1006 9.30 -31.74 -6.33
N ALA A 1007 8.04 -31.95 -5.92
CA ALA A 1007 7.21 -33.05 -6.43
C ALA A 1007 5.85 -32.55 -6.93
N VAL A 1008 5.48 -32.89 -8.16
CA VAL A 1008 4.12 -32.69 -8.66
C VAL A 1008 3.22 -33.81 -8.13
N VAL A 1009 2.14 -33.47 -7.42
CA VAL A 1009 1.31 -34.44 -6.66
C VAL A 1009 -0.17 -34.34 -6.99
N ASN A 1010 -0.96 -35.33 -6.54
CA ASN A 1010 -2.43 -35.40 -6.60
C ASN A 1010 -3.09 -35.30 -7.99
N ALA A 1011 -4.30 -35.86 -8.11
CA ALA A 1011 -5.08 -35.77 -9.34
C ALA A 1011 -5.63 -34.35 -9.54
N VAL A 1012 -5.93 -33.99 -10.79
CA VAL A 1012 -6.72 -32.79 -11.10
C VAL A 1012 -8.12 -32.99 -10.52
N SER A 1013 -8.55 -32.10 -9.62
CA SER A 1013 -9.87 -32.11 -8.97
C SER A 1013 -10.84 -31.07 -9.57
N ASP A 1014 -10.38 -30.24 -10.49
CA ASP A 1014 -11.12 -29.10 -11.08
C ASP A 1014 -11.31 -29.22 -12.62
N ASP A 1015 -11.70 -28.11 -13.27
CA ASP A 1015 -11.84 -28.01 -14.73
C ASP A 1015 -10.51 -27.82 -15.48
N GLY A 1016 -9.38 -27.82 -14.75
CA GLY A 1016 -8.04 -27.67 -15.28
C GLY A 1016 -7.52 -28.89 -16.04
N THR A 1017 -6.34 -28.76 -16.66
CA THR A 1017 -5.67 -29.88 -17.34
C THR A 1017 -4.25 -30.04 -16.83
N GLY A 1018 -4.07 -31.00 -15.92
CA GLY A 1018 -2.76 -31.35 -15.38
C GLY A 1018 -2.18 -30.28 -14.47
N CYS A 1019 -0.89 -30.42 -14.16
CA CYS A 1019 -0.10 -29.47 -13.38
C CYS A 1019 1.18 -29.23 -14.18
N ILE A 1020 1.59 -27.96 -14.30
CA ILE A 1020 2.78 -27.55 -15.04
C ILE A 1020 3.74 -26.84 -14.10
N VAL A 1021 4.95 -27.37 -14.00
CA VAL A 1021 5.99 -26.82 -13.14
C VAL A 1021 7.25 -26.51 -13.94
N ASN A 1022 7.80 -25.31 -13.75
CA ASN A 1022 9.05 -24.89 -14.38
C ASN A 1022 10.10 -24.55 -13.31
N CYS A 1023 11.22 -25.27 -13.31
CA CYS A 1023 12.33 -25.05 -12.39
C CYS A 1023 13.52 -24.45 -13.14
N HIS A 1024 14.01 -23.29 -12.72
CA HIS A 1024 15.15 -22.59 -13.32
C HIS A 1024 16.27 -22.40 -12.31
N ASN A 1025 17.45 -22.96 -12.57
CA ASN A 1025 18.63 -22.90 -11.69
C ASN A 1025 18.36 -23.39 -10.26
N VAL A 1026 17.41 -24.29 -10.08
CA VAL A 1026 17.05 -24.87 -8.78
C VAL A 1026 18.08 -25.92 -8.36
N ILE A 1027 18.40 -25.95 -7.07
CA ILE A 1027 19.27 -26.94 -6.45
C ILE A 1027 18.45 -27.77 -5.46
N VAL A 1028 18.54 -29.10 -5.55
CA VAL A 1028 17.95 -30.02 -4.57
C VAL A 1028 19.04 -30.90 -3.97
N ARG A 1029 19.05 -31.08 -2.65
CA ARG A 1029 20.08 -31.87 -1.93
C ARG A 1029 19.48 -32.80 -0.90
N ASP A 1030 20.03 -34.00 -0.77
CA ASP A 1030 19.79 -34.90 0.37
C ASP A 1030 18.29 -35.17 0.65
N CYS A 1031 17.45 -35.05 -0.37
CA CYS A 1031 16.05 -35.42 -0.34
C CYS A 1031 15.89 -36.89 -0.74
N GLN A 1032 14.73 -37.51 -0.53
CA GLN A 1032 14.51 -38.84 -1.09
C GLN A 1032 14.51 -38.82 -2.61
N HIS A 1033 13.66 -37.97 -3.18
CA HIS A 1033 13.66 -37.63 -4.59
C HIS A 1033 14.12 -36.18 -4.78
N GLY A 1034 14.87 -35.89 -5.84
CA GLY A 1034 15.25 -34.52 -6.18
C GLY A 1034 14.09 -33.77 -6.85
N PHE A 1035 13.70 -34.24 -8.03
CA PHE A 1035 12.62 -33.70 -8.83
C PHE A 1035 11.66 -34.82 -9.22
N ALA A 1036 10.39 -34.73 -8.84
CA ALA A 1036 9.44 -35.82 -9.02
C ALA A 1036 8.12 -35.38 -9.69
N VAL A 1037 7.54 -36.28 -10.50
CA VAL A 1037 6.11 -36.27 -10.79
C VAL A 1037 5.53 -37.57 -10.24
N ALA A 1038 4.68 -37.47 -9.22
CA ALA A 1038 4.09 -38.59 -8.51
C ALA A 1038 2.89 -39.19 -9.27
N SER A 1039 2.60 -40.46 -8.99
CA SER A 1039 1.69 -41.35 -9.73
C SER A 1039 0.20 -40.99 -9.59
N PRO A 1040 -0.68 -41.37 -10.55
CA PRO A 1040 -0.49 -41.64 -11.98
C PRO A 1040 -1.27 -40.64 -12.83
N PHE A 1041 -0.67 -39.50 -13.20
CA PHE A 1041 -1.41 -38.42 -13.87
C PHE A 1041 -0.78 -38.04 -15.21
N SER A 1042 -1.41 -38.48 -16.30
CA SER A 1042 -0.87 -38.36 -17.66
C SER A 1042 -0.70 -36.93 -18.18
N SER A 1043 -1.38 -35.97 -17.56
CA SER A 1043 -1.39 -34.55 -17.91
C SER A 1043 -0.34 -33.72 -17.16
N HIS A 1044 0.36 -34.28 -16.17
CA HIS A 1044 1.34 -33.53 -15.37
C HIS A 1044 2.69 -33.41 -16.07
N ARG A 1045 3.32 -32.24 -15.94
CA ARG A 1045 4.58 -31.89 -16.59
C ARG A 1045 5.50 -31.15 -15.62
N LEU A 1046 6.73 -31.64 -15.49
CA LEU A 1046 7.80 -30.96 -14.77
C LEU A 1046 8.94 -30.65 -15.74
N ASN A 1047 9.25 -29.36 -15.91
CA ASN A 1047 10.30 -28.88 -16.80
C ASN A 1047 11.45 -28.32 -15.96
N LEU A 1048 12.66 -28.81 -16.23
CA LEU A 1048 13.87 -28.47 -15.50
C LEU A 1048 14.84 -27.75 -16.42
N PHE A 1049 15.31 -26.58 -16.02
CA PHE A 1049 16.25 -25.75 -16.78
C PHE A 1049 17.46 -25.40 -15.91
N ASN A 1050 18.63 -25.92 -16.27
CA ASN A 1050 19.90 -25.70 -15.56
C ASN A 1050 19.84 -26.10 -14.07
N THR A 1051 19.07 -27.12 -13.72
CA THR A 1051 18.88 -27.54 -12.32
C THR A 1051 19.94 -28.56 -11.88
N LYS A 1052 20.07 -28.75 -10.56
CA LYS A 1052 21.01 -29.71 -9.98
C LYS A 1052 20.36 -30.54 -8.87
N SER A 1053 20.71 -31.82 -8.80
CA SER A 1053 20.40 -32.69 -7.66
C SER A 1053 21.70 -33.22 -7.02
N PHE A 1054 21.68 -33.47 -5.71
CA PHE A 1054 22.83 -33.95 -4.94
C PHE A 1054 22.38 -34.98 -3.91
N GLY A 1055 23.02 -36.15 -3.88
CA GLY A 1055 22.89 -37.09 -2.76
C GLY A 1055 21.47 -37.58 -2.47
N CYS A 1056 20.54 -37.54 -3.44
CA CYS A 1056 19.17 -37.97 -3.17
C CYS A 1056 19.12 -39.48 -2.88
N SER A 1057 18.43 -39.88 -1.82
CA SER A 1057 18.52 -41.26 -1.31
C SER A 1057 17.81 -42.30 -2.20
N VAL A 1058 16.90 -41.85 -3.08
CA VAL A 1058 16.21 -42.69 -4.06
C VAL A 1058 16.60 -42.29 -5.49
N ALA A 1059 16.29 -41.06 -5.90
CA ALA A 1059 16.68 -40.60 -7.24
C ALA A 1059 16.79 -39.07 -7.39
N GLY A 1060 17.70 -38.60 -8.25
CA GLY A 1060 17.79 -37.20 -8.66
C GLY A 1060 16.55 -36.73 -9.42
N ILE A 1061 16.04 -37.55 -10.35
CA ILE A 1061 14.77 -37.34 -11.08
C ILE A 1061 13.88 -38.59 -10.97
N HIS A 1062 12.58 -38.41 -10.73
CA HIS A 1062 11.59 -39.47 -10.74
C HIS A 1062 10.36 -39.11 -11.59
N ALA A 1063 9.93 -40.03 -12.45
CA ALA A 1063 8.69 -39.90 -13.20
C ALA A 1063 7.83 -41.15 -13.02
N ALA A 1064 6.67 -41.02 -12.37
CA ALA A 1064 5.71 -42.11 -12.25
C ALA A 1064 5.03 -42.47 -13.58
N GLU A 1065 4.25 -43.55 -13.60
CA GLU A 1065 3.57 -44.03 -14.81
C GLU A 1065 2.75 -42.92 -15.49
N ASN A 1066 2.81 -42.85 -16.81
CA ASN A 1066 2.17 -41.82 -17.66
C ASN A 1066 2.64 -40.37 -17.45
N SER A 1067 3.55 -40.12 -16.52
CA SER A 1067 4.05 -38.77 -16.21
C SER A 1067 5.24 -38.39 -17.11
N VAL A 1068 5.49 -37.07 -17.24
CA VAL A 1068 6.61 -36.56 -18.05
C VAL A 1068 7.46 -35.56 -17.28
N VAL A 1069 8.77 -35.79 -17.27
CA VAL A 1069 9.77 -34.81 -16.85
C VAL A 1069 10.64 -34.43 -18.05
N ASN A 1070 10.80 -33.13 -18.30
CA ASN A 1070 11.68 -32.60 -19.34
C ASN A 1070 12.90 -31.94 -18.69
N ALA A 1071 14.07 -32.55 -18.82
CA ALA A 1071 15.31 -32.08 -18.24
C ALA A 1071 16.21 -31.41 -19.30
N HIS A 1072 16.42 -30.10 -19.16
CA HIS A 1072 17.30 -29.29 -19.99
C HIS A 1072 18.48 -28.82 -19.13
N ASN A 1073 19.70 -29.28 -19.43
CA ASN A 1073 20.87 -29.00 -18.59
C ASN A 1073 20.74 -29.40 -17.12
N HIS A 1074 20.12 -30.53 -16.81
CA HIS A 1074 20.14 -31.09 -15.45
C HIS A 1074 21.43 -31.84 -15.15
N TYR A 1075 21.96 -31.67 -13.93
CA TYR A 1075 23.09 -32.43 -13.40
C TYR A 1075 22.75 -33.09 -12.07
N ASP A 1076 23.03 -34.37 -11.95
CA ASP A 1076 22.94 -35.11 -10.68
C ASP A 1076 24.36 -35.38 -10.15
N TYR A 1077 24.51 -35.37 -8.82
CA TYR A 1077 25.78 -35.61 -8.15
C TYR A 1077 25.58 -36.56 -6.97
N GLY A 1078 25.75 -37.85 -7.22
CA GLY A 1078 25.80 -38.87 -6.17
C GLY A 1078 24.45 -39.24 -5.55
N SER A 1079 23.33 -39.01 -6.24
CA SER A 1079 22.07 -39.63 -5.86
C SER A 1079 22.13 -41.15 -6.06
N ALA A 1080 21.32 -41.91 -5.31
CA ALA A 1080 21.28 -43.37 -5.42
C ALA A 1080 20.97 -43.85 -6.85
N ALA A 1081 20.15 -43.07 -7.57
CA ALA A 1081 20.00 -43.15 -9.01
C ALA A 1081 19.86 -41.74 -9.60
N ALA A 1082 20.46 -41.47 -10.76
CA ALA A 1082 20.23 -40.20 -11.45
C ALA A 1082 18.77 -40.06 -11.94
N LYS A 1083 18.13 -41.19 -12.31
CA LYS A 1083 16.74 -41.26 -12.76
C LYS A 1083 16.04 -42.53 -12.29
N ALA A 1084 14.75 -42.45 -11.98
CA ALA A 1084 13.89 -43.57 -11.61
C ALA A 1084 12.45 -43.40 -12.09
N GLY A 1085 11.64 -44.47 -11.95
CA GLY A 1085 10.21 -44.48 -12.31
C GLY A 1085 9.91 -45.09 -13.69
N THR A 1086 8.62 -45.29 -13.98
CA THR A 1086 8.11 -45.91 -15.22
C THR A 1086 7.61 -44.91 -16.26
N GLY A 1087 7.59 -43.62 -15.91
CA GLY A 1087 7.19 -42.53 -16.79
C GLY A 1087 8.26 -42.11 -17.80
N THR A 1088 7.98 -41.03 -18.51
CA THR A 1088 8.90 -40.46 -19.51
C THR A 1088 9.80 -39.42 -18.88
N ILE A 1089 11.12 -39.61 -19.01
CA ILE A 1089 12.11 -38.58 -18.67
C ILE A 1089 12.87 -38.21 -19.94
N ASN A 1090 12.54 -37.04 -20.50
CA ASN A 1090 13.20 -36.48 -21.66
C ASN A 1090 14.44 -35.70 -21.22
N VAL A 1091 15.59 -35.98 -21.83
CA VAL A 1091 16.86 -35.41 -21.40
C VAL A 1091 17.48 -34.72 -22.59
N ASN A 1092 17.46 -33.40 -22.56
CA ASN A 1092 17.96 -32.54 -23.61
C ASN A 1092 19.27 -31.92 -23.15
N ASN A 1093 20.29 -32.77 -22.96
CA ASN A 1093 21.67 -32.38 -22.67
C ASN A 1093 22.69 -33.49 -22.99
N GLY A 1094 23.92 -33.12 -23.37
CA GLY A 1094 24.95 -34.04 -23.87
C GLY A 1094 25.43 -35.13 -22.90
N THR A 1095 25.18 -35.02 -21.59
CA THR A 1095 25.40 -36.13 -20.64
C THR A 1095 24.64 -35.87 -19.32
N LEU A 1096 23.62 -36.68 -19.02
CA LEU A 1096 23.25 -36.98 -17.63
C LEU A 1096 24.32 -37.94 -17.12
N VAL A 1097 25.21 -37.48 -16.26
CA VAL A 1097 26.25 -38.33 -15.67
C VAL A 1097 25.72 -38.84 -14.35
N SER A 1098 25.64 -40.16 -14.21
CA SER A 1098 25.44 -40.86 -12.92
C SER A 1098 26.69 -40.80 -12.07
#